data_AF-A0A1T0B567-F1
#
_entry.id   AF-A0A1T0B567-F1
#
_cell.length_a   1.000
_cell.length_b   1.000
_cell.length_c   1.000
_cell.angle_alpha   90.00
_cell.angle_beta   90.00
_cell.angle_gamma   90.00
#
_symmetry.space_group_name_H-M   'P 1'
#
loop_
_entity.id
_entity.type
_entity.pdbx_description
1 polymer ?
#
loop_
_entity_poly.entity_id
_entity_poly.type
_entity_poly.pdbx_seq_one_letter_code
_entity_poly.pdbx_strand_id
1 'polypeptide(L)'
;MQKIIAFPLSFLALSLSLPLSASQFFNPNLNENLTHITKRTGVDNFKQYVAGKPWPGVGPNGEAAGTAPLSYARIPAMTITDDNKLVVMFDLRWNSATDQNRIDPGIAISEDGGYSWTRKTAWTFDKGEDPLRRAMDPTILHNAVDGSLYALHGTWASGNQNWYQNRVSYYNNNIWAATIHKSTDGGKTWEKNAQFAKGQNEEIFKKVQKGAGNYTVGFLGGVGSGIVMRDGTLVFPIQTAHDKLQPSVARNGKKDNTNGGIAASIMFSKDNGKTWQMSETTTPVAPNQISLENMVFEIGDKLVMTGREDRCTNTCNTVPQIACKPKTNCAKNRWAYYTTDLGKTWEKYEYAEFGSSTAQPTQGSSIYVTLPNGRRVLLVSKPNGNHDNWGRGNLALHMLDAKNKNHHHEVAIIRPGSGNPAGAGYSSLAYKEGNLFIAYEDDGDIRIRNITEYLSAIQAKALEWNLPDEIETEVAKINAFEHLNKGQKAVLTAKMRRANDDSIPQSHTINNAMHELKTNTATLHENAKTLMQGIKVLPSRQRHYALSLDNIHRITSPNDTTFVNYLGVYALYDNLYARYLALNTKLNFEPYVKHLSEYNEYNLDVLYQPFSPVFAQYETGSKYNRLSAGINKEINPNLNVGAFVEHRHRKQNSYEVGVRAKYVSGNHQLAGFVRLRALKKEGFGARNRNVDSYINYAYSVRANKELSLSPAMGVYASHSARTLMDEDLAINQRLVYGADVGVNIAYQLGELKVNLRPNIAFVNDGATLSQSNDATNTHKVKSHSLVYSLNVGVEKQFAKGLTLGSELKLQKYGSQRSETNMGVNLSYKF
;
A
#
# COMPACT_ATOMS: atom_id res chain seq x y z
N MET A 1 -24.04 -13.73 12.53
CA MET A 1 -23.95 -12.48 11.75
C MET A 1 -22.95 -11.56 12.43
N GLN A 2 -21.69 -11.67 12.01
CA GLN A 2 -20.58 -10.85 12.51
C GLN A 2 -20.40 -9.63 11.60
N LYS A 3 -20.20 -8.48 12.23
CA LYS A 3 -19.78 -7.24 11.58
C LYS A 3 -18.46 -7.50 10.86
N ILE A 4 -18.51 -7.31 9.56
CA ILE A 4 -17.40 -7.32 8.61
C ILE A 4 -16.42 -6.25 9.06
N ILE A 5 -15.24 -6.67 9.50
CA ILE A 5 -14.07 -5.80 9.63
C ILE A 5 -13.59 -5.56 8.20
N ALA A 6 -13.81 -4.35 7.70
CA ALA A 6 -13.31 -3.88 6.43
C ALA A 6 -11.77 -3.84 6.47
N PHE A 7 -11.13 -4.85 5.90
CA PHE A 7 -9.77 -4.73 5.39
C PHE A 7 -9.83 -3.91 4.11
N PRO A 8 -8.97 -2.89 3.91
CA PRO A 8 -8.88 -2.26 2.61
C PRO A 8 -8.33 -3.30 1.61
N LEU A 9 -9.21 -3.76 0.73
CA LEU A 9 -8.85 -4.46 -0.49
C LEU A 9 -8.08 -3.48 -1.38
N SER A 10 -6.76 -3.47 -1.27
CA SER A 10 -5.86 -2.88 -2.26
C SER A 10 -4.78 -3.87 -2.72
N PHE A 11 -5.05 -5.17 -2.59
CA PHE A 11 -4.20 -6.24 -3.11
C PHE A 11 -5.06 -7.22 -3.92
N LEU A 12 -5.33 -6.87 -5.19
CA LEU A 12 -5.59 -7.83 -6.26
C LEU A 12 -5.54 -7.10 -7.61
N ALA A 13 -4.38 -6.56 -7.98
CA ALA A 13 -4.11 -6.33 -9.39
C ALA A 13 -3.77 -7.69 -10.02
N LEU A 14 -4.81 -8.45 -10.42
CA LEU A 14 -4.62 -9.55 -11.35
C LEU A 14 -4.09 -8.94 -12.65
N SER A 15 -2.78 -9.02 -12.86
CA SER A 15 -2.15 -8.77 -14.14
C SER A 15 -2.50 -9.90 -15.10
N LEU A 16 -3.72 -9.84 -15.64
CA LEU A 16 -4.08 -10.56 -16.86
C LEU A 16 -3.19 -10.01 -17.98
N SER A 17 -2.16 -10.78 -18.31
CA SER A 17 -1.32 -10.59 -19.48
C SER A 17 -2.14 -10.97 -20.72
N LEU A 18 -2.95 -10.04 -21.18
CA LEU A 18 -3.44 -10.07 -22.56
C LEU A 18 -2.31 -9.56 -23.46
N PRO A 19 -1.96 -10.26 -24.56
CA PRO A 19 -1.12 -9.71 -25.59
C PRO A 19 -1.99 -8.70 -26.36
N LEU A 20 -2.17 -7.51 -25.80
CA LEU A 20 -2.72 -6.39 -26.56
C LEU A 20 -1.62 -5.96 -27.53
N SER A 21 -1.95 -5.95 -28.81
CA SER A 21 -1.18 -5.24 -29.83
C SER A 21 -0.74 -3.88 -29.29
N ALA A 22 0.54 -3.54 -29.44
CA ALA A 22 0.99 -2.18 -29.23
C ALA A 22 0.09 -1.19 -30.01
N SER A 23 -0.18 -0.03 -29.40
CA SER A 23 -1.00 1.10 -29.87
C SER A 23 -2.51 1.06 -29.55
N GLN A 24 -2.89 1.56 -28.37
CA GLN A 24 -3.92 2.62 -28.29
C GLN A 24 -4.06 3.32 -26.92
N PHE A 25 -3.25 2.96 -25.90
CA PHE A 25 -3.27 3.72 -24.64
C PHE A 25 -2.73 5.14 -24.82
N PHE A 26 -1.51 5.29 -25.32
CA PHE A 26 -0.95 6.61 -25.60
C PHE A 26 -1.58 7.22 -26.84
N ASN A 27 -1.97 8.49 -26.76
CA ASN A 27 -2.50 9.26 -27.87
C ASN A 27 -1.42 9.42 -28.95
N PRO A 28 -1.55 8.81 -30.15
CA PRO A 28 -0.55 8.90 -31.21
C PRO A 28 -0.45 10.31 -31.81
N ASN A 29 -1.50 11.12 -31.69
CA ASN A 29 -1.59 12.47 -32.23
C ASN A 29 -1.37 13.55 -31.16
N LEU A 30 -0.82 13.21 -29.99
CA LEU A 30 -0.60 14.14 -28.90
C LEU A 30 0.28 15.31 -29.37
N ASN A 31 -0.29 16.52 -29.32
CA ASN A 31 0.37 17.80 -29.53
C ASN A 31 -0.39 18.87 -28.74
N GLU A 32 -0.11 18.96 -27.44
CA GLU A 32 -0.90 19.75 -26.50
C GLU A 32 -0.08 20.90 -25.92
N ASN A 33 -0.67 22.10 -25.89
CA ASN A 33 -0.16 23.22 -25.10
C ASN A 33 -0.66 23.04 -23.65
N LEU A 34 0.26 22.85 -22.71
CA LEU A 34 -0.07 22.57 -21.32
C LEU A 34 -0.37 23.83 -20.50
N THR A 35 0.04 25.01 -20.98
CA THR A 35 0.08 26.23 -20.16
C THR A 35 -0.87 27.33 -20.65
N HIS A 36 -1.08 27.43 -21.97
CA HIS A 36 -1.96 28.41 -22.60
C HIS A 36 -1.73 29.84 -22.10
N ILE A 37 -0.49 30.32 -22.16
CA ILE A 37 -0.13 31.69 -21.73
C ILE A 37 -0.78 32.75 -22.62
N THR A 38 -0.95 33.97 -22.09
CA THR A 38 -1.40 35.11 -22.91
C THR A 38 -0.21 35.74 -23.63
N LYS A 39 -0.23 35.74 -24.96
CA LYS A 39 0.79 36.39 -25.80
C LYS A 39 0.26 37.74 -26.25
N ARG A 40 0.99 38.83 -25.99
CA ARG A 40 0.58 40.21 -26.30
C ARG A 40 1.44 40.81 -27.40
N THR A 41 0.83 41.23 -28.50
CA THR A 41 1.55 41.88 -29.62
C THR A 41 2.39 43.05 -29.12
N GLY A 42 3.68 43.07 -29.47
CA GLY A 42 4.61 44.14 -29.10
C GLY A 42 5.22 44.05 -27.70
N VAL A 43 4.79 43.09 -26.87
CA VAL A 43 5.42 42.77 -25.57
C VAL A 43 6.33 41.57 -25.75
N ASP A 44 7.56 41.61 -25.21
CA ASP A 44 8.53 40.52 -25.24
C ASP A 44 8.69 39.86 -26.63
N ASN A 45 8.68 40.69 -27.68
CA ASN A 45 8.82 40.31 -29.09
C ASN A 45 7.74 39.36 -29.64
N PHE A 46 6.58 39.23 -28.98
CA PHE A 46 5.45 38.53 -29.58
C PHE A 46 4.89 39.31 -30.77
N LYS A 47 4.77 38.63 -31.92
CA LYS A 47 4.28 39.21 -33.17
C LYS A 47 2.76 39.14 -33.33
N GLN A 48 2.11 38.27 -32.56
CA GLN A 48 0.68 38.03 -32.64
C GLN A 48 0.09 37.94 -31.23
N TYR A 49 -1.11 38.50 -31.07
CA TYR A 49 -1.91 38.34 -29.86
C TYR A 49 -2.52 36.95 -29.84
N VAL A 50 -2.33 36.23 -28.73
CA VAL A 50 -2.99 34.95 -28.45
C VAL A 50 -3.59 35.05 -27.06
N ALA A 51 -4.92 34.94 -26.97
CA ALA A 51 -5.61 34.93 -25.69
C ALA A 51 -5.22 33.68 -24.90
N GLY A 52 -4.70 33.85 -23.69
CA GLY A 52 -4.41 32.76 -22.78
C GLY A 52 -5.63 32.33 -21.96
N LYS A 53 -5.44 31.34 -21.10
CA LYS A 53 -6.43 30.93 -20.09
C LYS A 53 -5.90 31.22 -18.69
N PRO A 54 -6.76 31.56 -17.72
CA PRO A 54 -6.37 31.56 -16.31
C PRO A 54 -5.77 30.20 -15.93
N TRP A 55 -4.73 30.22 -15.09
CA TRP A 55 -4.08 29.01 -14.63
C TRP A 55 -5.05 28.20 -13.76
N PRO A 56 -5.29 26.91 -14.05
CA PRO A 56 -6.22 26.08 -13.29
C PRO A 56 -5.71 25.70 -11.89
N GLY A 57 -4.45 25.99 -11.56
CA GLY A 57 -3.91 25.84 -10.20
C GLY A 57 -4.04 27.11 -9.35
N VAL A 58 -3.62 27.01 -8.09
CA VAL A 58 -3.53 28.16 -7.17
C VAL A 58 -2.61 29.22 -7.75
N GLY A 59 -3.06 30.48 -7.74
CA GLY A 59 -2.30 31.63 -8.23
C GLY A 59 -1.10 31.98 -7.35
N PRO A 60 -0.26 32.94 -7.79
CA PRO A 60 0.97 33.29 -7.10
C PRO A 60 0.75 33.70 -5.66
N ASN A 61 -0.33 34.41 -5.35
CA ASN A 61 -0.62 34.97 -4.02
C ASN A 61 -1.70 34.17 -3.27
N GLY A 62 -1.97 32.93 -3.67
CA GLY A 62 -3.01 32.11 -3.09
C GLY A 62 -4.40 32.34 -3.69
N GLU A 63 -4.48 32.99 -4.85
CA GLU A 63 -5.74 33.15 -5.58
C GLU A 63 -6.34 31.77 -5.93
N ALA A 64 -7.67 31.70 -5.95
CA ALA A 64 -8.38 30.47 -6.25
C ALA A 64 -8.01 29.92 -7.63
N ALA A 65 -8.02 28.59 -7.75
CA ALA A 65 -7.81 27.88 -9.01
C ALA A 65 -8.65 28.49 -10.15
N GLY A 66 -8.03 28.75 -11.30
CA GLY A 66 -8.70 29.27 -12.49
C GLY A 66 -8.96 30.77 -12.50
N THR A 67 -8.32 31.55 -11.61
CA THR A 67 -8.54 33.01 -11.55
C THR A 67 -7.34 33.84 -11.99
N ALA A 68 -6.11 33.38 -11.71
CA ALA A 68 -4.90 34.13 -12.03
C ALA A 68 -4.44 33.87 -13.49
N PRO A 69 -4.13 34.92 -14.28
CA PRO A 69 -3.53 34.73 -15.59
C PRO A 69 -2.09 34.25 -15.48
N LEU A 70 -1.65 33.40 -16.41
CA LEU A 70 -0.26 32.99 -16.54
C LEU A 70 0.42 33.74 -17.69
N SER A 71 1.53 34.40 -17.40
CA SER A 71 2.27 35.20 -18.40
C SER A 71 3.28 34.36 -19.17
N TYR A 72 4.05 33.50 -18.48
CA TYR A 72 5.07 32.64 -19.09
C TYR A 72 5.17 31.32 -18.34
N ALA A 73 5.57 30.27 -19.06
CA ALA A 73 6.00 29.02 -18.48
C ALA A 73 7.28 28.54 -19.15
N ARG A 74 8.19 27.97 -18.36
CA ARG A 74 9.55 27.63 -18.81
C ARG A 74 10.04 26.35 -18.14
N ILE A 75 11.18 25.85 -18.61
CA ILE A 75 11.93 24.78 -17.95
C ILE A 75 11.14 23.45 -17.82
N PRO A 76 10.75 22.81 -18.94
CA PRO A 76 10.05 21.53 -18.90
C PRO A 76 10.92 20.40 -18.35
N ALA A 77 10.35 19.60 -17.47
CA ALA A 77 10.90 18.36 -16.91
C ALA A 77 9.85 17.27 -17.00
N MET A 78 10.12 16.18 -17.72
CA MET A 78 9.13 15.15 -18.05
C MET A 78 9.57 13.75 -17.62
N THR A 79 8.62 12.93 -17.18
CA THR A 79 8.81 11.50 -16.97
C THR A 79 7.53 10.70 -17.29
N ILE A 80 7.65 9.38 -17.37
CA ILE A 80 6.54 8.43 -17.54
C ILE A 80 6.58 7.46 -16.36
N THR A 81 5.47 7.34 -15.63
CA THR A 81 5.40 6.41 -14.49
C THR A 81 5.26 4.95 -14.94
N ASP A 82 5.48 4.00 -14.02
CA ASP A 82 5.35 2.58 -14.35
C ASP A 82 3.91 2.18 -14.73
N ASP A 83 2.93 2.94 -14.28
CA ASP A 83 1.51 2.81 -14.67
C ASP A 83 1.07 3.78 -15.79
N ASN A 84 2.03 4.24 -16.61
CA ASN A 84 1.84 4.98 -17.87
C ASN A 84 1.30 6.42 -17.73
N LYS A 85 1.41 7.06 -16.58
CA LYS A 85 1.10 8.50 -16.48
C LYS A 85 2.18 9.33 -17.14
N LEU A 86 1.78 10.31 -17.93
CA LEU A 86 2.67 11.36 -18.43
C LEU A 86 2.70 12.47 -17.39
N VAL A 87 3.89 12.79 -16.85
CA VAL A 87 4.07 13.85 -15.85
C VAL A 87 5.04 14.88 -16.38
N VAL A 88 4.59 16.12 -16.49
CA VAL A 88 5.40 17.26 -16.95
C VAL A 88 5.39 18.36 -15.90
N MET A 89 6.56 18.73 -15.42
CA MET A 89 6.79 19.86 -14.53
C MET A 89 7.40 21.03 -15.29
N PHE A 90 7.18 22.25 -14.78
CA PHE A 90 7.68 23.49 -15.37
C PHE A 90 7.58 24.66 -14.38
N ASP A 91 8.31 25.73 -14.67
CA ASP A 91 8.17 27.01 -13.99
C ASP A 91 6.87 27.71 -14.42
N LEU A 92 6.08 28.19 -13.46
CA LEU A 92 5.01 29.16 -13.67
C LEU A 92 5.56 30.55 -13.38
N ARG A 93 5.77 31.37 -14.42
CA ARG A 93 6.37 32.71 -14.30
C ARG A 93 5.30 33.77 -14.51
N TRP A 94 4.87 34.37 -13.41
CA TRP A 94 3.63 35.14 -13.36
C TRP A 94 3.71 36.52 -13.99
N ASN A 95 4.87 37.18 -13.91
CA ASN A 95 5.01 38.57 -14.35
C ASN A 95 5.85 38.72 -15.63
N SER A 96 6.96 37.98 -15.74
CA SER A 96 7.87 38.07 -16.89
C SER A 96 8.64 36.76 -17.09
N ALA A 97 9.26 36.60 -18.25
CA ALA A 97 10.08 35.44 -18.56
C ALA A 97 11.44 35.40 -17.82
N THR A 98 11.79 36.41 -17.01
CA THR A 98 13.09 36.47 -16.32
C THR A 98 13.20 35.46 -15.17
N ASP A 99 14.42 35.03 -14.86
CA ASP A 99 14.67 34.06 -13.78
C ASP A 99 14.49 34.68 -12.38
N GLN A 100 14.72 35.99 -12.24
CA GLN A 100 14.61 36.72 -10.97
C GLN A 100 13.23 37.36 -10.83
N ASN A 101 12.20 36.53 -10.71
CA ASN A 101 10.81 36.97 -10.58
C ASN A 101 10.01 36.05 -9.64
N ARG A 102 8.70 36.29 -9.49
CA ARG A 102 7.74 35.37 -8.90
C ARG A 102 7.59 34.13 -9.76
N ILE A 103 8.10 32.99 -9.26
CA ILE A 103 8.03 31.69 -9.96
C ILE A 103 7.48 30.63 -9.02
N ASP A 104 6.47 29.89 -9.48
CA ASP A 104 5.89 28.76 -8.76
C ASP A 104 6.04 27.46 -9.56
N PRO A 105 6.02 26.29 -8.90
CA PRO A 105 6.19 25.01 -9.59
C PRO A 105 4.85 24.58 -10.20
N GLY A 106 4.80 24.49 -11.52
CA GLY A 106 3.68 23.96 -12.30
C GLY A 106 3.83 22.47 -12.56
N ILE A 107 2.70 21.77 -12.65
CA ILE A 107 2.65 20.37 -13.05
C ILE A 107 1.42 20.10 -13.92
N ALA A 108 1.61 19.26 -14.94
CA ALA A 108 0.56 18.68 -15.76
C ALA A 108 0.69 17.14 -15.75
N ILE A 109 -0.42 16.45 -15.52
CA ILE A 109 -0.48 14.99 -15.40
C ILE A 109 -1.57 14.47 -16.33
N SER A 110 -1.24 13.50 -17.17
CA SER A 110 -2.21 12.72 -17.92
C SER A 110 -2.18 11.27 -17.44
N GLU A 111 -3.35 10.78 -17.02
CA GLU A 111 -3.54 9.39 -16.58
C GLU A 111 -4.08 8.48 -17.69
N ASP A 112 -4.39 9.05 -18.86
CA ASP A 112 -5.02 8.37 -20.00
C ASP A 112 -4.13 8.38 -21.26
N GLY A 113 -2.83 8.61 -21.11
CA GLY A 113 -1.90 8.55 -22.25
C GLY A 113 -1.91 9.79 -23.15
N GLY A 114 -2.46 10.91 -22.66
CA GLY A 114 -2.40 12.23 -23.30
C GLY A 114 -3.71 12.72 -23.90
N TYR A 115 -4.85 12.07 -23.63
CA TYR A 115 -6.17 12.56 -24.08
C TYR A 115 -6.70 13.67 -23.18
N SER A 116 -6.43 13.61 -21.88
CA SER A 116 -6.79 14.64 -20.92
C SER A 116 -5.66 14.93 -19.94
N TRP A 117 -5.72 16.12 -19.32
CA TRP A 117 -4.64 16.65 -18.48
C TRP A 117 -5.18 17.35 -17.24
N THR A 118 -4.74 16.90 -16.07
CA THR A 118 -4.86 17.65 -14.82
C THR A 118 -3.68 18.61 -14.71
N ARG A 119 -3.97 19.90 -14.55
CA ARG A 119 -2.97 20.98 -14.46
C ARG A 119 -3.14 21.72 -13.14
N LYS A 120 -2.05 21.99 -12.44
CA LYS A 120 -2.08 22.70 -11.15
C LYS A 120 -0.70 23.23 -10.75
N THR A 121 -0.70 24.09 -9.76
CA THR A 121 0.50 24.41 -8.97
C THR A 121 0.83 23.21 -8.09
N ALA A 122 2.03 22.66 -8.18
CA ALA A 122 2.39 21.36 -7.61
C ALA A 122 2.40 21.37 -6.07
N TRP A 123 2.94 22.44 -5.48
CA TRP A 123 2.88 22.77 -4.06
C TRP A 123 3.01 24.29 -3.89
N THR A 124 2.63 24.79 -2.72
CA THR A 124 2.87 26.19 -2.35
C THR A 124 4.15 26.26 -1.51
N PHE A 125 5.18 26.93 -2.02
CA PHE A 125 6.35 27.30 -1.23
C PHE A 125 6.03 28.54 -0.39
N ASP A 126 6.59 28.65 0.83
CA ASP A 126 6.39 29.70 1.86
C ASP A 126 5.48 30.87 1.47
N LYS A 127 4.47 31.18 2.31
CA LYS A 127 3.51 32.30 2.12
C LYS A 127 4.16 33.71 2.21
N GLY A 128 5.43 33.85 1.87
CA GLY A 128 6.07 35.15 1.70
C GLY A 128 5.39 35.93 0.58
N GLU A 129 5.06 37.18 0.89
CA GLU A 129 4.51 38.14 -0.08
C GLU A 129 5.59 38.78 -0.97
N ASP A 130 6.87 38.38 -0.82
CA ASP A 130 7.96 38.94 -1.62
C ASP A 130 7.75 38.66 -3.13
N PRO A 131 7.72 39.71 -3.97
CA PRO A 131 7.45 39.57 -5.40
C PRO A 131 8.55 38.86 -6.19
N LEU A 132 9.70 38.58 -5.57
CA LEU A 132 10.84 37.88 -6.16
C LEU A 132 11.05 36.49 -5.55
N ARG A 133 10.16 36.02 -4.66
CA ARG A 133 10.19 34.63 -4.20
C ARG A 133 10.00 33.68 -5.39
N ARG A 134 10.75 32.59 -5.43
CA ARG A 134 10.70 31.65 -6.55
C ARG A 134 11.05 30.22 -6.15
N ALA A 135 10.33 29.27 -6.73
CA ALA A 135 10.73 27.87 -6.83
C ALA A 135 10.87 27.55 -8.32
N MET A 136 12.09 27.28 -8.79
CA MET A 136 12.39 27.14 -10.22
C MET A 136 13.39 26.03 -10.51
N ASP A 137 13.58 25.77 -11.80
CA ASP A 137 14.51 24.77 -12.34
C ASP A 137 14.19 23.33 -11.89
N PRO A 138 12.95 22.84 -12.14
CA PRO A 138 12.57 21.49 -11.76
C PRO A 138 13.43 20.44 -12.48
N THR A 139 13.85 19.44 -11.72
CA THR A 139 14.42 18.18 -12.23
C THR A 139 13.60 17.04 -11.65
N ILE A 140 12.96 16.24 -12.50
CA ILE A 140 12.04 15.17 -12.07
C ILE A 140 12.69 13.79 -12.17
N LEU A 141 12.42 12.92 -11.21
CA LEU A 141 12.88 11.53 -11.19
C LEU A 141 11.68 10.64 -10.86
N HIS A 142 11.44 9.63 -11.70
CA HIS A 142 10.49 8.56 -11.38
C HIS A 142 11.26 7.37 -10.80
N ASN A 143 10.93 7.02 -9.56
CA ASN A 143 11.48 5.87 -8.90
C ASN A 143 10.67 4.62 -9.27
N ALA A 144 11.12 3.89 -10.29
CA ALA A 144 10.43 2.68 -10.72
C ALA A 144 10.41 1.54 -9.68
N VAL A 145 11.20 1.63 -8.60
CA VAL A 145 11.26 0.61 -7.54
C VAL A 145 9.98 0.62 -6.70
N ASP A 146 9.52 1.81 -6.29
CA ASP A 146 8.33 1.97 -5.43
C ASP A 146 7.21 2.83 -6.05
N GLY A 147 7.41 3.36 -7.26
CA GLY A 147 6.45 4.20 -7.99
C GLY A 147 6.45 5.67 -7.56
N SER A 148 7.31 6.09 -6.63
CA SER A 148 7.37 7.48 -6.18
C SER A 148 7.93 8.40 -7.25
N LEU A 149 7.50 9.66 -7.25
CA LEU A 149 8.12 10.74 -8.00
C LEU A 149 8.90 11.64 -7.04
N TYR A 150 10.07 12.08 -7.48
CA TYR A 150 10.88 13.07 -6.79
C TYR A 150 11.09 14.28 -7.70
N ALA A 151 11.01 15.49 -7.14
CA ALA A 151 11.26 16.73 -7.86
C ALA A 151 12.27 17.59 -7.07
N LEU A 152 13.43 17.86 -7.67
CA LEU A 152 14.43 18.79 -7.14
C LEU A 152 14.27 20.15 -7.80
N HIS A 153 14.27 21.21 -6.99
CA HIS A 153 14.19 22.60 -7.45
C HIS A 153 14.98 23.52 -6.53
N GLY A 154 15.42 24.65 -7.07
CA GLY A 154 15.93 25.75 -6.27
C GLY A 154 14.78 26.58 -5.71
N THR A 155 14.91 27.03 -4.47
CA THR A 155 13.94 27.91 -3.83
C THR A 155 14.63 29.16 -3.30
N TRP A 156 14.05 30.34 -3.54
CA TRP A 156 14.52 31.63 -3.02
C TRP A 156 13.37 32.36 -2.33
N ALA A 157 13.63 32.89 -1.14
CA ALA A 157 12.70 33.75 -0.41
C ALA A 157 12.64 35.17 -1.01
N SER A 158 13.75 35.65 -1.61
CA SER A 158 13.87 36.97 -2.22
C SER A 158 15.12 37.06 -3.13
N GLY A 159 15.43 38.26 -3.64
CA GLY A 159 16.69 38.59 -4.31
C GLY A 159 16.58 38.69 -5.83
N ASN A 160 17.26 39.68 -6.40
CA ASN A 160 17.10 40.12 -7.80
C ASN A 160 18.31 39.86 -8.72
N GLN A 161 19.27 39.04 -8.29
CA GLN A 161 20.50 38.76 -9.04
C GLN A 161 20.52 37.29 -9.51
N ASN A 162 21.38 37.02 -10.50
CA ASN A 162 21.64 35.66 -10.94
C ASN A 162 22.09 34.78 -9.76
N TRP A 163 21.58 33.54 -9.70
CA TRP A 163 21.77 32.66 -8.55
C TRP A 163 23.24 32.40 -8.20
N TYR A 164 24.10 32.27 -9.21
CA TYR A 164 25.51 32.01 -9.03
C TYR A 164 26.31 33.28 -8.71
N GLN A 165 25.98 34.40 -9.35
CA GLN A 165 26.71 35.66 -9.15
C GLN A 165 26.66 36.13 -7.68
N ASN A 166 25.49 36.02 -7.04
CA ASN A 166 25.29 36.40 -5.65
C ASN A 166 25.25 35.22 -4.66
N ARG A 167 25.70 34.03 -5.07
CA ARG A 167 25.65 32.80 -4.28
C ARG A 167 26.13 32.94 -2.83
N VAL A 168 27.19 33.69 -2.57
CA VAL A 168 27.77 33.85 -1.23
C VAL A 168 26.84 34.68 -0.35
N SER A 169 26.27 35.76 -0.90
CA SER A 169 25.27 36.58 -0.20
C SER A 169 23.99 35.78 0.05
N TYR A 170 23.49 35.06 -0.97
CA TYR A 170 22.29 34.23 -0.83
C TYR A 170 22.47 33.12 0.20
N TYR A 171 23.62 32.44 0.19
CA TYR A 171 23.96 31.45 1.20
C TYR A 171 24.05 32.11 2.58
N ASN A 172 24.79 33.21 2.71
CA ASN A 172 25.04 33.82 4.01
C ASN A 172 23.79 34.36 4.71
N ASN A 173 22.86 34.90 3.92
CA ASN A 173 21.58 35.44 4.39
C ASN A 173 20.46 34.40 4.44
N ASN A 174 20.78 33.12 4.17
CA ASN A 174 19.81 32.02 4.12
C ASN A 174 18.59 32.30 3.21
N ILE A 175 18.83 32.99 2.09
CA ILE A 175 17.78 33.42 1.14
C ILE A 175 17.36 32.26 0.25
N TRP A 176 18.17 31.20 0.12
CA TRP A 176 17.92 30.12 -0.81
C TRP A 176 18.17 28.73 -0.25
N ALA A 177 17.56 27.74 -0.88
CA ALA A 177 17.76 26.32 -0.62
C ALA A 177 17.60 25.50 -1.90
N ALA A 178 18.19 24.31 -1.92
CA ALA A 178 17.80 23.24 -2.83
C ALA A 178 16.78 22.36 -2.09
N THR A 179 15.65 22.05 -2.72
CA THR A 179 14.57 21.29 -2.05
C THR A 179 14.11 20.14 -2.93
N ILE A 180 13.97 18.96 -2.33
CA ILE A 180 13.40 17.77 -2.97
C ILE A 180 11.98 17.59 -2.43
N HIS A 181 11.01 17.48 -3.32
CA HIS A 181 9.65 17.05 -2.97
C HIS A 181 9.41 15.63 -3.47
N LYS A 182 8.57 14.88 -2.74
CA LYS A 182 8.18 13.51 -3.05
C LYS A 182 6.67 13.45 -3.29
N SER A 183 6.26 12.63 -4.25
CA SER A 183 4.87 12.21 -4.46
C SER A 183 4.80 10.69 -4.51
N THR A 184 3.80 10.11 -3.85
CA THR A 184 3.52 8.66 -3.82
C THR A 184 2.21 8.30 -4.49
N ASP A 185 1.52 9.27 -5.10
CA ASP A 185 0.18 9.14 -5.70
C ASP A 185 0.15 9.57 -7.17
N GLY A 186 1.30 9.46 -7.86
CA GLY A 186 1.42 9.77 -9.28
C GLY A 186 1.45 11.27 -9.59
N GLY A 187 1.90 12.11 -8.65
CA GLY A 187 2.03 13.56 -8.80
C GLY A 187 0.82 14.36 -8.30
N LYS A 188 -0.19 13.70 -7.72
CA LYS A 188 -1.43 14.32 -7.24
C LYS A 188 -1.26 15.08 -5.93
N THR A 189 -0.33 14.68 -5.08
CA THR A 189 0.10 15.43 -3.90
C THR A 189 1.62 15.36 -3.78
N TRP A 190 2.20 16.40 -3.19
CA TRP A 190 3.65 16.55 -3.02
C TRP A 190 3.96 16.98 -1.60
N GLU A 191 4.92 16.31 -0.96
CA GLU A 191 5.43 16.67 0.35
C GLU A 191 6.93 17.00 0.27
N LYS A 192 7.41 17.88 1.16
CA LYS A 192 8.83 18.19 1.26
C LYS A 192 9.58 16.96 1.81
N ASN A 193 10.50 16.40 1.01
CA ASN A 193 11.30 15.22 1.37
C ASN A 193 12.67 15.60 1.95
N ALA A 194 13.37 16.55 1.32
CA ALA A 194 14.67 17.04 1.82
C ALA A 194 14.84 18.52 1.46
N GLN A 195 15.62 19.24 2.26
CA GLN A 195 15.95 20.65 2.04
C GLN A 195 17.40 20.90 2.44
N PHE A 196 18.15 21.60 1.59
CA PHE A 196 19.56 21.91 1.77
C PHE A 196 19.75 23.43 1.75
N ALA A 197 20.03 24.01 2.91
CA ALA A 197 20.16 25.45 3.14
C ALA A 197 21.27 25.72 4.15
N LYS A 198 21.73 26.97 4.30
CA LYS A 198 22.79 27.29 5.27
C LYS A 198 22.32 26.95 6.70
N GLY A 199 23.22 26.39 7.50
CA GLY A 199 22.92 25.93 8.87
C GLY A 199 22.13 24.62 8.92
N GLN A 200 21.85 24.01 7.77
CA GLN A 200 21.23 22.70 7.64
C GLN A 200 22.08 21.85 6.69
N ASN A 201 22.40 20.62 7.08
CA ASN A 201 23.17 19.69 6.25
C ASN A 201 24.55 20.24 5.82
N GLU A 202 25.27 20.91 6.74
CA GLU A 202 26.59 21.49 6.45
C GLU A 202 27.58 20.45 5.89
N GLU A 203 27.44 19.20 6.32
CA GLU A 203 28.21 18.08 5.84
C GLU A 203 28.05 17.86 4.33
N ILE A 204 26.87 18.12 3.76
CA ILE A 204 26.60 18.00 2.32
C ILE A 204 27.32 19.10 1.54
N PHE A 205 27.24 20.35 1.99
CA PHE A 205 27.92 21.49 1.36
C PHE A 205 29.46 21.35 1.36
N LYS A 206 30.02 20.55 2.28
CA LYS A 206 31.45 20.26 2.36
C LYS A 206 31.95 19.15 1.42
N LYS A 207 31.05 18.33 0.85
CA LYS A 207 31.40 17.17 0.01
C LYS A 207 32.02 17.57 -1.32
N VAL A 208 31.34 18.45 -2.06
CA VAL A 208 31.81 18.90 -3.38
C VAL A 208 32.54 20.21 -3.22
N GLN A 209 33.84 20.20 -3.50
CA GLN A 209 34.72 21.37 -3.43
C GLN A 209 35.31 21.63 -4.80
N LYS A 210 35.37 22.90 -5.22
CA LYS A 210 36.07 23.28 -6.45
C LYS A 210 37.49 23.71 -6.09
N GLY A 211 38.36 22.73 -5.89
CA GLY A 211 39.66 22.87 -5.22
C GLY A 211 39.55 22.82 -3.70
N ALA A 212 40.61 22.37 -3.02
CA ALA A 212 40.62 22.21 -1.57
C ALA A 212 40.24 23.51 -0.83
N GLY A 213 39.27 23.42 0.09
CA GLY A 213 38.80 24.55 0.88
C GLY A 213 37.93 25.56 0.11
N ASN A 214 37.39 25.17 -1.04
CA ASN A 214 36.41 25.95 -1.81
C ASN A 214 35.06 25.21 -1.87
N TYR A 215 34.33 25.28 -0.75
CA TYR A 215 33.11 24.52 -0.52
C TYR A 215 31.95 24.97 -1.42
N THR A 216 31.01 24.05 -1.63
CA THR A 216 29.71 24.39 -2.20
C THR A 216 28.98 25.33 -1.24
N VAL A 217 28.40 26.41 -1.77
CA VAL A 217 27.51 27.34 -1.07
C VAL A 217 26.09 27.32 -1.65
N GLY A 218 25.89 26.47 -2.66
CA GLY A 218 24.67 25.69 -2.88
C GLY A 218 24.56 25.19 -4.31
N PHE A 219 23.42 24.63 -4.66
CA PHE A 219 23.27 23.89 -5.90
C PHE A 219 21.83 23.86 -6.38
N LEU A 220 21.65 23.53 -7.66
CA LEU A 220 20.37 23.32 -8.31
C LEU A 220 20.37 21.97 -9.02
N GLY A 221 19.17 21.50 -9.36
CA GLY A 221 19.04 20.40 -10.31
C GLY A 221 19.65 20.76 -11.68
N GLY A 222 19.95 19.73 -12.45
CA GLY A 222 20.47 19.85 -13.80
C GLY A 222 19.44 20.31 -14.84
N VAL A 223 18.15 20.36 -14.46
CA VAL A 223 16.96 20.62 -15.28
C VAL A 223 16.67 19.45 -16.23
N GLY A 224 15.41 19.00 -16.27
CA GLY A 224 14.99 17.82 -17.04
C GLY A 224 14.73 16.64 -16.12
N SER A 225 15.47 15.53 -16.27
CA SER A 225 15.21 14.29 -15.53
C SER A 225 16.43 13.73 -14.79
N GLY A 226 16.18 13.15 -13.61
CA GLY A 226 17.09 12.22 -12.95
C GLY A 226 16.85 10.77 -13.41
N ILE A 227 17.61 9.83 -12.84
CA ILE A 227 17.52 8.40 -13.17
C ILE A 227 17.49 7.52 -11.92
N VAL A 228 16.99 6.30 -12.07
CA VAL A 228 17.26 5.18 -11.17
C VAL A 228 18.36 4.35 -11.81
N MET A 229 19.50 4.24 -11.14
CA MET A 229 20.59 3.39 -11.59
C MET A 229 20.23 1.93 -11.49
N ARG A 230 20.97 1.07 -12.20
CA ARG A 230 20.76 -0.38 -12.26
C ARG A 230 20.69 -1.05 -10.90
N ASP A 231 21.43 -0.56 -9.91
CA ASP A 231 21.43 -1.11 -8.55
C ASP A 231 20.29 -0.58 -7.65
N GLY A 232 19.45 0.33 -8.16
CA GLY A 232 18.38 1.00 -7.43
C GLY A 232 18.74 2.37 -6.87
N THR A 233 19.98 2.84 -7.04
CA THR A 233 20.40 4.19 -6.59
C THR A 233 19.63 5.28 -7.34
N LEU A 234 18.97 6.19 -6.62
CA LEU A 234 18.32 7.36 -7.21
C LEU A 234 19.37 8.44 -7.45
N VAL A 235 19.39 9.06 -8.63
CA VAL A 235 20.40 10.08 -8.98
C VAL A 235 19.76 11.31 -9.61
N PHE A 236 20.01 12.46 -8.99
CA PHE A 236 19.80 13.77 -9.60
C PHE A 236 21.12 14.33 -10.16
N PRO A 237 21.14 14.75 -11.44
CA PRO A 237 22.17 15.64 -11.94
C PRO A 237 22.05 16.99 -11.22
N ILE A 238 23.17 17.59 -10.82
CA ILE A 238 23.17 18.91 -10.15
C ILE A 238 24.25 19.84 -10.70
N GLN A 239 24.00 21.14 -10.57
CA GLN A 239 24.99 22.20 -10.77
C GLN A 239 25.27 22.89 -9.44
N THR A 240 26.54 23.03 -9.07
CA THR A 240 27.00 23.54 -7.78
C THR A 240 27.66 24.91 -7.95
N ALA A 241 27.48 25.76 -6.95
CA ALA A 241 28.07 27.08 -6.81
C ALA A 241 28.98 27.09 -5.58
N HIS A 242 30.18 27.65 -5.69
CA HIS A 242 31.27 27.48 -4.71
C HIS A 242 31.74 28.81 -4.11
N ASP A 243 32.05 28.84 -2.82
CA ASP A 243 32.37 30.05 -2.04
C ASP A 243 33.34 31.01 -2.78
N LYS A 244 34.53 30.51 -3.10
CA LYS A 244 35.61 31.26 -3.73
C LYS A 244 35.51 31.17 -5.25
N LEU A 245 35.77 32.31 -5.90
CA LEU A 245 36.12 32.33 -7.31
C LEU A 245 37.51 31.73 -7.44
N GLN A 246 37.66 30.61 -8.14
CA GLN A 246 38.99 30.21 -8.57
C GLN A 246 39.47 31.14 -9.69
N PRO A 247 40.77 31.42 -9.80
CA PRO A 247 41.33 32.03 -11.01
C PRO A 247 40.97 31.14 -12.19
N SER A 248 40.10 31.61 -13.07
CA SER A 248 40.00 31.02 -14.38
C SER A 248 41.26 31.44 -15.15
N VAL A 249 41.86 30.53 -15.92
CA VAL A 249 42.80 30.94 -16.96
C VAL A 249 41.98 31.85 -17.87
N ALA A 250 42.21 33.17 -17.84
CA ALA A 250 41.44 34.04 -18.72
C ALA A 250 41.73 33.61 -20.14
N ARG A 251 40.72 33.82 -21.00
CA ARG A 251 40.70 33.49 -22.42
C ARG A 251 41.87 34.06 -23.25
N ASN A 252 42.80 34.80 -22.64
CA ASN A 252 44.01 35.42 -23.21
C ASN A 252 45.25 35.39 -22.25
N GLY A 253 45.36 34.45 -21.31
CA GLY A 253 46.54 34.32 -20.44
C GLY A 253 46.68 35.35 -19.30
N LYS A 254 45.69 36.23 -19.09
CA LYS A 254 45.56 37.01 -17.84
C LYS A 254 44.80 36.19 -16.78
N LYS A 255 44.92 36.52 -15.50
CA LYS A 255 44.05 35.94 -14.45
C LYS A 255 42.70 36.66 -14.53
N ASP A 256 41.63 35.94 -14.85
CA ASP A 256 40.26 36.44 -14.72
C ASP A 256 39.68 35.92 -13.41
N ASN A 257 39.58 36.84 -12.45
CA ASN A 257 39.10 36.59 -11.09
C ASN A 257 37.56 36.66 -11.00
N THR A 258 36.83 36.70 -12.13
CA THR A 258 35.38 36.98 -12.13
C THR A 258 34.47 35.79 -12.45
N ASN A 259 34.99 34.67 -13.01
CA ASN A 259 34.15 33.55 -13.48
C ASN A 259 34.74 32.16 -13.19
N GLY A 260 34.71 31.70 -11.94
CA GLY A 260 35.43 30.48 -11.54
C GLY A 260 34.82 29.66 -10.41
N GLY A 261 33.52 29.74 -10.18
CA GLY A 261 32.87 29.16 -9.00
C GLY A 261 31.67 28.27 -9.27
N ILE A 262 31.41 27.86 -10.52
CA ILE A 262 30.44 26.79 -10.79
C ILE A 262 31.13 25.48 -11.15
N ALA A 263 30.51 24.37 -10.75
CA ALA A 263 30.81 23.03 -11.20
C ALA A 263 29.50 22.21 -11.36
N ALA A 264 29.61 21.00 -11.87
CA ALA A 264 28.54 20.02 -11.93
C ALA A 264 28.95 18.78 -11.13
N SER A 265 27.96 18.12 -10.55
CA SER A 265 28.10 16.91 -9.76
C SER A 265 26.76 16.17 -9.76
N ILE A 266 26.62 15.18 -8.88
CA ILE A 266 25.37 14.45 -8.67
C ILE A 266 24.98 14.49 -7.19
N MET A 267 23.67 14.39 -6.96
CA MET A 267 23.09 14.07 -5.67
C MET A 267 22.40 12.71 -5.79
N PHE A 268 22.64 11.80 -4.85
CA PHE A 268 22.12 10.44 -4.95
C PHE A 268 21.55 9.91 -3.63
N SER A 269 20.69 8.89 -3.73
CA SER A 269 20.13 8.17 -2.59
C SER A 269 20.24 6.66 -2.81
N LYS A 270 20.78 5.95 -1.82
CA LYS A 270 20.91 4.48 -1.81
C LYS A 270 19.87 3.78 -0.94
N ASP A 271 19.02 4.56 -0.28
CA ASP A 271 18.03 4.08 0.69
C ASP A 271 16.60 4.44 0.27
N ASN A 272 16.38 4.47 -1.05
CA ASN A 272 15.07 4.72 -1.67
C ASN A 272 14.50 6.10 -1.28
N GLY A 273 15.36 7.12 -1.30
CA GLY A 273 15.03 8.53 -1.09
C GLY A 273 14.73 8.89 0.38
N LYS A 274 15.23 8.12 1.35
CA LYS A 274 15.17 8.48 2.78
C LYS A 274 16.26 9.49 3.13
N THR A 275 17.47 9.29 2.60
CA THR A 275 18.59 10.23 2.72
C THR A 275 19.21 10.49 1.35
N TRP A 276 19.83 11.66 1.21
CA TRP A 276 20.46 12.14 -0.02
C TRP A 276 21.88 12.60 0.27
N GLN A 277 22.81 12.27 -0.62
CA GLN A 277 24.24 12.53 -0.43
C GLN A 277 24.91 13.06 -1.70
N MET A 278 26.07 13.69 -1.53
CA MET A 278 27.04 13.96 -2.58
C MET A 278 28.35 13.27 -2.23
N SER A 279 29.08 12.82 -3.24
CA SER A 279 30.42 12.26 -3.06
C SER A 279 31.46 13.33 -2.72
N GLU A 280 32.44 12.96 -1.90
CA GLU A 280 33.58 13.83 -1.60
C GLU A 280 34.47 13.98 -2.84
N THR A 281 34.67 15.22 -3.28
CA THR A 281 35.57 15.53 -4.40
C THR A 281 36.11 16.95 -4.30
N THR A 282 37.35 17.16 -4.76
CA THR A 282 37.95 18.50 -4.93
C THR A 282 38.10 18.90 -6.40
N THR A 283 37.73 18.02 -7.32
CA THR A 283 37.86 18.19 -8.77
C THR A 283 36.54 17.86 -9.49
N PRO A 284 35.43 18.57 -9.16
CA PRO A 284 34.15 18.37 -9.83
C PRO A 284 34.20 18.84 -11.28
N VAL A 285 33.22 18.42 -12.07
CA VAL A 285 33.12 18.70 -13.51
C VAL A 285 32.90 20.19 -13.73
N ALA A 286 33.81 20.89 -14.42
CA ALA A 286 33.72 22.33 -14.66
C ALA A 286 34.16 22.76 -16.08
N PRO A 287 33.55 22.21 -17.15
CA PRO A 287 33.97 22.43 -18.54
C PRO A 287 33.75 23.86 -19.04
N ASN A 288 32.86 24.61 -18.41
CA ASN A 288 32.66 26.04 -18.65
C ASN A 288 32.26 26.76 -17.35
N GLN A 289 32.13 28.09 -17.39
CA GLN A 289 31.85 28.92 -16.21
C GLN A 289 30.64 29.85 -16.41
N ILE A 290 29.71 29.47 -17.30
CA ILE A 290 28.48 30.22 -17.57
C ILE A 290 27.28 29.52 -16.95
N SER A 291 27.09 28.25 -17.29
CA SER A 291 26.04 27.38 -16.76
C SER A 291 26.40 25.94 -17.09
N LEU A 292 26.08 25.06 -16.16
CA LEU A 292 26.40 23.64 -16.24
C LEU A 292 25.14 22.77 -16.14
N GLU A 293 23.98 23.28 -16.53
CA GLU A 293 22.75 22.48 -16.67
C GLU A 293 23.06 21.15 -17.37
N ASN A 294 22.69 20.06 -16.72
CA ASN A 294 23.19 18.73 -17.02
C ASN A 294 22.14 17.63 -16.81
N MET A 295 22.39 16.50 -17.43
CA MET A 295 21.57 15.30 -17.41
C MET A 295 22.49 14.11 -17.20
N VAL A 296 21.96 13.00 -16.66
CA VAL A 296 22.73 11.77 -16.48
C VAL A 296 22.07 10.59 -17.15
N PHE A 297 22.88 9.64 -17.60
CA PHE A 297 22.46 8.32 -18.02
C PHE A 297 23.50 7.29 -17.60
N GLU A 298 23.10 6.02 -17.52
CA GLU A 298 24.00 4.93 -17.12
C GLU A 298 24.29 4.01 -18.31
N ILE A 299 25.57 3.69 -18.51
CA ILE A 299 26.03 2.78 -19.55
C ILE A 299 27.12 1.85 -19.00
N GLY A 300 26.82 0.56 -18.93
CA GLY A 300 27.70 -0.40 -18.26
C GLY A 300 27.83 -0.07 -16.77
N ASP A 301 29.07 0.10 -16.30
CA ASP A 301 29.44 0.51 -14.95
C ASP A 301 29.63 2.04 -14.80
N LYS A 302 29.38 2.79 -15.87
CA LYS A 302 29.63 4.24 -15.92
C LYS A 302 28.32 5.01 -15.78
N LEU A 303 28.31 5.95 -14.85
CA LEU A 303 27.34 7.02 -14.81
C LEU A 303 27.88 8.19 -15.63
N VAL A 304 27.28 8.45 -16.79
CA VAL A 304 27.68 9.51 -17.71
C VAL A 304 26.81 10.73 -17.47
N MET A 305 27.46 11.86 -17.23
CA MET A 305 26.87 13.18 -17.19
C MET A 305 27.09 13.88 -18.53
N THR A 306 26.03 14.46 -19.08
CA THR A 306 26.06 15.33 -20.25
C THR A 306 25.56 16.69 -19.88
N GLY A 307 26.05 17.74 -20.52
CA GLY A 307 25.52 19.08 -20.24
C GLY A 307 25.57 20.03 -21.42
N ARG A 308 24.92 21.17 -21.20
CA ARG A 308 24.77 22.21 -22.22
C ARG A 308 26.08 22.80 -22.67
N GLU A 309 26.08 23.31 -23.88
CA GLU A 309 27.23 23.91 -24.54
C GLU A 309 27.81 25.11 -23.77
N ASP A 310 29.09 25.43 -24.02
CA ASP A 310 29.66 26.74 -23.71
C ASP A 310 29.37 27.74 -24.84
N ARG A 311 29.46 29.04 -24.56
CA ARG A 311 29.40 30.06 -25.61
C ARG A 311 30.62 29.98 -26.51
N CYS A 312 30.42 30.23 -27.81
CA CYS A 312 31.53 30.52 -28.70
C CYS A 312 32.34 31.73 -28.21
N THR A 313 33.66 31.65 -28.33
CA THR A 313 34.57 32.77 -28.10
C THR A 313 35.52 32.86 -29.28
N ASN A 314 35.74 34.05 -29.83
CA ASN A 314 36.77 34.21 -30.85
C ASN A 314 38.15 33.96 -30.22
N THR A 315 38.92 33.01 -30.76
CA THR A 315 40.39 33.00 -30.64
C THR A 315 40.98 33.71 -31.86
N CYS A 316 41.06 35.04 -31.81
CA CYS A 316 41.72 35.82 -32.86
C CYS A 316 43.23 35.89 -32.58
N ASN A 317 43.96 34.81 -32.82
CA ASN A 317 45.41 34.78 -32.56
C ASN A 317 46.30 35.07 -33.78
N THR A 318 45.79 35.38 -34.98
CA THR A 318 46.67 35.50 -36.18
C THR A 318 46.29 36.50 -37.28
N VAL A 319 45.28 37.38 -37.15
CA VAL A 319 44.94 38.35 -38.24
C VAL A 319 44.53 39.73 -37.69
N PRO A 320 44.98 40.87 -38.29
CA PRO A 320 44.68 42.21 -37.81
C PRO A 320 43.17 42.54 -37.75
N GLN A 321 42.81 43.28 -36.69
CA GLN A 321 41.50 43.46 -36.06
C GLN A 321 40.34 44.06 -36.89
N ILE A 322 40.46 44.29 -38.20
CA ILE A 322 39.44 45.06 -38.94
C ILE A 322 38.28 44.20 -39.47
N ALA A 323 38.39 42.86 -39.48
CA ALA A 323 37.35 41.98 -40.03
C ALA A 323 36.59 41.09 -39.01
N CYS A 324 36.94 41.11 -37.72
CA CYS A 324 36.40 40.16 -36.74
C CYS A 324 35.23 40.76 -35.94
N LYS A 325 34.00 40.60 -36.42
CA LYS A 325 32.82 40.77 -35.55
C LYS A 325 32.77 39.62 -34.52
N PRO A 326 32.51 39.89 -33.23
CA PRO A 326 32.31 38.84 -32.22
C PRO A 326 31.18 37.88 -32.63
N LYS A 327 31.41 36.56 -32.65
CA LYS A 327 30.32 35.59 -32.78
C LYS A 327 29.60 35.47 -31.42
N THR A 328 28.69 36.40 -31.13
CA THR A 328 27.86 36.38 -29.91
C THR A 328 26.70 35.40 -29.99
N ASN A 329 26.36 34.91 -31.18
CA ASN A 329 25.20 34.08 -31.45
C ASN A 329 25.65 32.67 -31.88
N CYS A 330 26.42 31.96 -31.06
CA CYS A 330 26.65 30.52 -31.24
C CYS A 330 27.10 29.83 -29.95
N ALA A 331 27.00 28.50 -29.97
CA ALA A 331 27.37 27.59 -28.92
C ALA A 331 28.40 26.55 -29.43
N LYS A 332 29.34 26.15 -28.57
CA LYS A 332 30.31 25.07 -28.83
C LYS A 332 29.61 23.70 -28.78
N ASN A 333 30.37 22.60 -28.81
CA ASN A 333 29.80 21.27 -28.61
C ASN A 333 29.29 21.09 -27.17
N ARG A 334 28.28 20.23 -27.00
CA ARG A 334 27.87 19.71 -25.69
C ARG A 334 29.02 18.91 -25.08
N TRP A 335 29.17 18.95 -23.77
CA TRP A 335 30.22 18.22 -23.05
C TRP A 335 29.66 16.97 -22.35
N ALA A 336 30.53 16.00 -22.11
CA ALA A 336 30.20 14.80 -21.36
C ALA A 336 31.38 14.29 -20.53
N TYR A 337 31.07 13.79 -19.33
CA TYR A 337 32.00 13.20 -18.38
C TYR A 337 31.37 11.96 -17.75
N TYR A 338 32.16 11.03 -17.24
CA TYR A 338 31.65 9.85 -16.56
C TYR A 338 32.35 9.61 -15.23
N THR A 339 31.67 8.86 -14.37
CA THR A 339 32.16 8.39 -13.08
C THR A 339 31.77 6.92 -12.89
N THR A 340 32.61 6.16 -12.19
CA THR A 340 32.34 4.78 -11.74
C THR A 340 32.24 4.69 -10.21
N ASP A 341 32.39 5.82 -9.51
CA ASP A 341 32.45 5.92 -8.04
C ASP A 341 31.43 6.92 -7.46
N LEU A 342 30.33 7.14 -8.20
CA LEU A 342 29.25 8.09 -7.87
C LEU A 342 29.75 9.51 -7.66
N GLY A 343 30.69 9.96 -8.49
CA GLY A 343 31.08 11.35 -8.63
C GLY A 343 32.21 11.80 -7.72
N LYS A 344 32.99 10.88 -7.12
CA LYS A 344 34.24 11.24 -6.44
C LYS A 344 35.28 11.65 -7.48
N THR A 345 35.39 10.86 -8.55
CA THR A 345 36.27 11.13 -9.69
C THR A 345 35.47 11.21 -10.99
N TRP A 346 35.97 12.01 -11.93
CA TRP A 346 35.32 12.26 -13.22
C TRP A 346 36.33 12.23 -14.36
N GLU A 347 35.98 11.55 -15.44
CA GLU A 347 36.78 11.46 -16.66
C GLU A 347 35.97 11.94 -17.87
N LYS A 348 36.65 12.48 -18.88
CA LYS A 348 35.97 12.96 -20.09
C LYS A 348 35.34 11.79 -20.85
N TYR A 349 34.11 11.96 -21.32
CA TYR A 349 33.40 10.95 -22.11
C TYR A 349 33.20 11.45 -23.56
N GLU A 350 34.10 11.05 -24.46
CA GLU A 350 34.14 11.60 -25.83
C GLU A 350 32.94 11.18 -26.71
N TYR A 351 32.28 10.06 -26.42
CA TYR A 351 31.22 9.51 -27.27
C TYR A 351 29.87 10.23 -27.19
N ALA A 352 29.72 11.19 -26.28
CA ALA A 352 28.54 12.03 -26.15
C ALA A 352 28.86 13.53 -26.27
N GLU A 353 30.07 13.89 -26.74
CA GLU A 353 30.46 15.26 -27.05
C GLU A 353 30.13 15.58 -28.51
N PHE A 354 29.09 16.40 -28.77
CA PHE A 354 28.65 16.66 -30.15
C PHE A 354 27.88 17.98 -30.32
N GLY A 355 27.60 18.31 -31.58
CA GLY A 355 26.49 19.17 -31.98
C GLY A 355 26.58 20.62 -31.50
N SER A 356 27.46 21.42 -32.12
CA SER A 356 27.43 22.88 -31.96
C SER A 356 26.07 23.48 -32.39
N SER A 357 25.83 24.74 -32.03
CA SER A 357 24.58 25.43 -32.37
C SER A 357 24.85 26.86 -32.83
N THR A 358 24.04 27.36 -33.74
CA THR A 358 24.07 28.77 -34.18
C THR A 358 23.24 29.70 -33.27
N ALA A 359 22.72 29.19 -32.16
CA ALA A 359 22.03 29.96 -31.13
C ALA A 359 22.85 30.02 -29.81
N GLN A 360 22.33 30.72 -28.80
CA GLN A 360 22.91 30.67 -27.45
C GLN A 360 22.80 29.27 -26.84
N PRO A 361 23.75 28.87 -25.99
CA PRO A 361 23.67 27.61 -25.27
C PRO A 361 22.36 27.44 -24.49
N THR A 362 21.88 26.20 -24.44
CA THR A 362 20.66 25.86 -23.72
C THR A 362 20.72 24.45 -23.18
N GLN A 363 20.03 24.22 -22.06
CA GLN A 363 19.72 22.86 -21.64
C GLN A 363 18.87 22.18 -22.73
N GLY A 364 19.06 20.87 -22.79
CA GLY A 364 18.34 19.94 -23.64
C GLY A 364 18.37 18.57 -22.96
N SER A 365 17.51 17.66 -23.39
CA SER A 365 17.36 16.35 -22.76
C SER A 365 18.38 15.35 -23.29
N SER A 366 18.80 14.41 -22.45
CA SER A 366 19.61 13.25 -22.82
C SER A 366 19.03 12.02 -22.11
N ILE A 367 18.52 11.02 -22.86
CA ILE A 367 18.03 9.76 -22.31
C ILE A 367 18.66 8.57 -23.06
N TYR A 368 19.15 7.57 -22.33
CA TYR A 368 19.73 6.35 -22.89
C TYR A 368 18.72 5.23 -22.76
N VAL A 369 18.27 4.68 -23.89
CA VAL A 369 17.05 3.86 -23.94
C VAL A 369 17.24 2.61 -24.78
N THR A 370 16.60 1.52 -24.36
CA THR A 370 16.45 0.31 -25.17
C THR A 370 15.29 0.46 -26.15
N LEU A 371 15.55 0.29 -27.44
CA LEU A 371 14.55 0.31 -28.51
C LEU A 371 13.82 -1.03 -28.62
N PRO A 372 12.62 -1.10 -29.24
CA PRO A 372 11.88 -2.35 -29.39
C PRO A 372 12.60 -3.45 -30.19
N ASN A 373 13.61 -3.09 -30.99
CA ASN A 373 14.46 -4.04 -31.72
C ASN A 373 15.69 -4.46 -30.89
N GLY A 374 15.74 -4.14 -29.60
CA GLY A 374 16.78 -4.55 -28.67
C GLY A 374 18.02 -3.64 -28.60
N ARG A 375 18.16 -2.69 -29.53
CA ARG A 375 19.34 -1.81 -29.57
C ARG A 375 19.22 -0.71 -28.54
N ARG A 376 20.32 -0.35 -27.88
CA ARG A 376 20.38 0.84 -27.02
C ARG A 376 20.99 2.03 -27.73
N VAL A 377 20.40 3.21 -27.51
CA VAL A 377 20.84 4.47 -28.12
C VAL A 377 20.68 5.62 -27.13
N LEU A 378 21.51 6.65 -27.28
CA LEU A 378 21.36 7.93 -26.59
C LEU A 378 20.54 8.88 -27.47
N LEU A 379 19.37 9.29 -26.98
CA LEU A 379 18.53 10.29 -27.61
C LEU A 379 18.76 11.65 -26.94
N VAL A 380 19.00 12.68 -27.75
CA VAL A 380 19.31 14.02 -27.27
C VAL A 380 18.42 15.05 -27.98
N SER A 381 17.73 15.90 -27.22
CA SER A 381 16.96 17.01 -27.77
C SER A 381 17.65 18.34 -27.49
N LYS A 382 17.97 19.11 -28.52
CA LYS A 382 18.55 20.45 -28.37
C LYS A 382 18.38 21.30 -29.65
N PRO A 383 18.47 22.63 -29.57
CA PRO A 383 18.46 23.49 -30.76
C PRO A 383 19.70 23.38 -31.62
N ASN A 384 19.51 23.25 -32.93
CA ASN A 384 20.55 23.50 -33.93
C ASN A 384 20.84 25.00 -34.09
N GLY A 385 19.88 25.84 -33.72
CA GLY A 385 19.95 27.28 -33.84
C GLY A 385 19.54 27.78 -35.22
N ASN A 386 19.27 29.09 -35.29
CA ASN A 386 18.94 29.79 -36.53
C ASN A 386 19.59 31.19 -36.57
N HIS A 387 20.82 31.32 -36.04
CA HIS A 387 21.50 32.61 -35.84
C HIS A 387 20.70 33.66 -35.04
N ASP A 388 19.80 33.17 -34.17
CA ASP A 388 18.72 33.93 -33.55
C ASP A 388 18.93 34.19 -32.06
N ASN A 389 20.18 34.06 -31.59
CA ASN A 389 20.58 34.35 -30.21
C ASN A 389 19.76 33.51 -29.20
N TRP A 390 18.92 34.13 -28.38
CA TRP A 390 18.05 33.44 -27.42
C TRP A 390 16.76 32.89 -28.04
N GLY A 391 16.49 33.18 -29.31
CA GLY A 391 15.38 32.58 -30.05
C GLY A 391 15.52 31.06 -30.19
N ARG A 392 16.77 30.55 -30.15
CA ARG A 392 17.09 29.11 -30.00
C ARG A 392 16.27 28.23 -30.93
N GLY A 393 16.19 28.65 -32.19
CA GLY A 393 15.38 28.01 -33.21
C GLY A 393 15.87 26.62 -33.60
N ASN A 394 15.02 25.92 -34.34
CA ASN A 394 15.28 24.57 -34.84
C ASN A 394 15.61 23.59 -33.70
N LEU A 395 14.67 23.42 -32.76
CA LEU A 395 14.77 22.37 -31.74
C LEU A 395 14.77 21.01 -32.43
N ALA A 396 15.86 20.26 -32.33
CA ALA A 396 16.09 19.01 -33.03
C ALA A 396 16.20 17.83 -32.07
N LEU A 397 15.89 16.65 -32.59
CA LEU A 397 16.17 15.35 -31.98
C LEU A 397 17.39 14.73 -32.67
N HIS A 398 18.37 14.33 -31.87
CA HIS A 398 19.56 13.60 -32.31
C HIS A 398 19.62 12.23 -31.66
N MET A 399 20.27 11.30 -32.36
CA MET A 399 20.58 9.95 -31.93
C MET A 399 22.09 9.76 -31.94
N LEU A 400 22.62 9.15 -30.88
CA LEU A 400 24.01 8.77 -30.73
C LEU A 400 24.11 7.31 -30.28
N ASP A 401 25.17 6.62 -30.68
CA ASP A 401 25.53 5.29 -30.17
C ASP A 401 25.96 5.37 -28.69
N ALA A 402 26.61 6.48 -28.31
CA ALA A 402 27.30 6.67 -27.04
C ALA A 402 28.49 5.72 -26.80
N LYS A 403 28.82 4.80 -27.71
CA LYS A 403 30.07 4.02 -27.66
C LYS A 403 31.01 4.30 -28.84
N ASN A 404 30.53 4.97 -29.88
CA ASN A 404 31.29 5.33 -31.07
C ASN A 404 31.02 6.79 -31.48
N LYS A 405 32.07 7.62 -31.48
CA LYS A 405 31.97 9.06 -31.79
C LYS A 405 31.53 9.38 -33.23
N ASN A 406 31.71 8.45 -34.16
CA ASN A 406 31.31 8.63 -35.55
C ASN A 406 29.82 8.31 -35.78
N HIS A 407 29.16 7.71 -34.80
CA HIS A 407 27.74 7.36 -34.85
C HIS A 407 26.90 8.49 -34.25
N HIS A 408 26.66 9.51 -35.07
CA HIS A 408 25.76 10.63 -34.78
C HIS A 408 24.77 10.80 -35.93
N HIS A 409 23.50 10.96 -35.61
CA HIS A 409 22.44 11.17 -36.59
C HIS A 409 21.44 12.22 -36.08
N GLU A 410 21.18 13.25 -36.89
CA GLU A 410 20.02 14.11 -36.68
C GLU A 410 18.77 13.41 -37.20
N VAL A 411 17.82 13.17 -36.31
CA VAL A 411 16.60 12.41 -36.60
C VAL A 411 15.55 13.32 -37.22
N ALA A 412 15.26 14.46 -36.58
CA ALA A 412 14.23 15.39 -37.02
C ALA A 412 14.35 16.76 -36.34
N ILE A 413 13.87 17.81 -37.00
CA ILE A 413 13.60 19.11 -36.38
C ILE A 413 12.18 19.09 -35.81
N ILE A 414 12.06 19.05 -34.48
CA ILE A 414 10.79 18.99 -33.75
C ILE A 414 10.05 20.32 -33.78
N ARG A 415 10.77 21.43 -33.55
CA ARG A 415 10.22 22.80 -33.63
C ARG A 415 11.03 23.62 -34.63
N PRO A 416 10.57 23.73 -35.89
CA PRO A 416 11.29 24.45 -36.93
C PRO A 416 11.20 25.97 -36.75
N GLY A 417 12.22 26.67 -37.26
CA GLY A 417 12.29 28.13 -37.22
C GLY A 417 12.70 28.70 -35.86
N SER A 418 12.82 30.02 -35.81
CA SER A 418 13.18 30.74 -34.59
C SER A 418 12.06 30.70 -33.55
N GLY A 419 12.44 30.61 -32.28
CA GLY A 419 11.54 30.82 -31.15
C GLY A 419 11.60 32.25 -30.63
N ASN A 420 10.81 32.49 -29.60
CA ASN A 420 10.81 33.72 -28.84
C ASN A 420 11.87 33.64 -27.72
N PRO A 421 12.78 34.62 -27.60
CA PRO A 421 13.71 34.76 -26.46
C PRO A 421 13.06 34.66 -25.06
N ALA A 422 11.76 34.95 -24.94
CA ALA A 422 10.98 34.87 -23.71
C ALA A 422 10.50 33.44 -23.34
N GLY A 423 11.00 32.40 -24.02
CA GLY A 423 10.73 31.01 -23.66
C GLY A 423 10.90 30.09 -24.86
N ALA A 424 12.16 29.81 -25.21
CA ALA A 424 12.51 28.87 -26.26
C ALA A 424 13.80 28.12 -25.91
N GLY A 425 13.86 26.86 -26.37
CA GLY A 425 15.06 26.03 -26.44
C GLY A 425 15.15 24.90 -25.42
N TYR A 426 14.60 25.03 -24.22
CA TYR A 426 14.62 23.93 -23.24
C TYR A 426 13.67 22.81 -23.67
N SER A 427 14.06 21.57 -23.36
CA SER A 427 13.26 20.38 -23.66
C SER A 427 13.58 19.20 -22.74
N SER A 428 12.59 18.32 -22.54
CA SER A 428 12.71 17.08 -21.78
C SER A 428 12.08 15.94 -22.58
N LEU A 429 12.87 14.91 -22.86
CA LEU A 429 12.41 13.67 -23.47
C LEU A 429 11.92 12.71 -22.39
N ALA A 430 10.98 11.85 -22.74
CA ALA A 430 10.64 10.67 -21.96
C ALA A 430 10.31 9.50 -22.90
N TYR A 431 10.72 8.30 -22.52
CA TYR A 431 10.57 7.10 -23.33
C TYR A 431 10.12 5.92 -22.49
N LYS A 432 9.19 5.13 -23.02
CA LYS A 432 8.77 3.86 -22.40
C LYS A 432 8.15 2.92 -23.44
N GLU A 433 8.63 1.68 -23.47
CA GLU A 433 8.04 0.59 -24.26
C GLU A 433 7.78 0.95 -25.74
N GLY A 434 8.74 1.60 -26.40
CA GLY A 434 8.60 2.01 -27.80
C GLY A 434 7.71 3.24 -28.02
N ASN A 435 7.44 4.04 -26.99
CA ASN A 435 6.76 5.32 -27.10
C ASN A 435 7.72 6.44 -26.69
N LEU A 436 7.88 7.44 -27.54
CA LEU A 436 8.80 8.57 -27.33
C LEU A 436 8.02 9.89 -27.29
N PHE A 437 8.27 10.69 -26.27
CA PHE A 437 7.63 11.98 -26.05
C PHE A 437 8.65 13.07 -25.82
N ILE A 438 8.25 14.30 -26.12
CA ILE A 438 9.03 15.50 -25.82
C ILE A 438 8.12 16.59 -25.24
N ALA A 439 8.51 17.15 -24.10
CA ALA A 439 8.01 18.41 -23.59
C ALA A 439 9.03 19.52 -23.90
N TYR A 440 8.61 20.66 -24.42
CA TYR A 440 9.52 21.74 -24.83
C TYR A 440 8.89 23.13 -24.69
N GLU A 441 9.77 24.13 -24.62
CA GLU A 441 9.36 25.54 -24.63
C GLU A 441 8.92 25.98 -26.04
N ASP A 442 7.71 26.53 -26.15
CA ASP A 442 7.11 27.00 -27.41
C ASP A 442 6.62 28.44 -27.29
N ASP A 443 7.57 29.38 -27.40
CA ASP A 443 7.34 30.82 -27.26
C ASP A 443 6.67 31.19 -25.93
N GLY A 444 7.27 30.74 -24.82
CA GLY A 444 6.78 30.99 -23.46
C GLY A 444 5.68 30.05 -22.98
N ASP A 445 5.18 29.15 -23.83
CA ASP A 445 4.36 28.01 -23.42
C ASP A 445 5.20 26.76 -23.17
N ILE A 446 4.62 25.79 -22.46
CA ILE A 446 5.11 24.40 -22.44
C ILE A 446 4.19 23.54 -23.30
N ARG A 447 4.76 22.93 -24.34
CA ARG A 447 4.06 22.03 -25.23
C ARG A 447 4.60 20.61 -25.09
N ILE A 448 3.73 19.62 -25.18
CA ILE A 448 4.09 18.20 -25.23
C ILE A 448 3.69 17.62 -26.59
N ARG A 449 4.56 16.77 -27.15
CA ARG A 449 4.28 15.97 -28.34
C ARG A 449 4.61 14.51 -28.13
N ASN A 450 3.77 13.63 -28.67
CA ASN A 450 4.18 12.28 -29.02
C ASN A 450 4.97 12.38 -30.32
N ILE A 451 6.19 11.83 -30.30
CA ILE A 451 7.13 11.84 -31.43
C ILE A 451 7.58 10.41 -31.79
N THR A 452 6.74 9.44 -31.45
CA THR A 452 6.92 8.01 -31.72
C THR A 452 7.05 7.71 -33.21
N GLU A 453 6.54 8.57 -34.09
CA GLU A 453 6.67 8.43 -35.54
C GLU A 453 8.13 8.32 -36.02
N TYR A 454 9.09 8.86 -35.26
CA TYR A 454 10.51 8.78 -35.61
C TYR A 454 11.20 7.48 -35.17
N LEU A 455 10.56 6.64 -34.36
CA LEU A 455 11.22 5.44 -33.81
C LEU A 455 11.60 4.42 -34.88
N SER A 456 10.81 4.26 -35.95
CA SER A 456 11.16 3.35 -37.04
C SER A 456 12.46 3.77 -37.74
N ALA A 457 12.68 5.07 -37.94
CA ALA A 457 13.92 5.60 -38.51
C ALA A 457 15.11 5.43 -37.55
N ILE A 458 14.90 5.69 -36.25
CA ILE A 458 15.90 5.47 -35.20
C ILE A 458 16.32 3.99 -35.16
N GLN A 459 15.36 3.07 -35.21
CA GLN A 459 15.62 1.62 -35.24
C GLN A 459 16.40 1.18 -36.48
N ALA A 460 16.02 1.69 -37.65
CA ALA A 460 16.74 1.42 -38.90
C ALA A 460 18.19 1.93 -38.82
N LYS A 461 18.41 3.12 -38.25
CA LYS A 461 19.75 3.67 -38.06
C LYS A 461 20.57 2.87 -37.04
N ALA A 462 19.95 2.40 -35.95
CA ALA A 462 20.61 1.52 -34.98
C ALA A 462 21.09 0.19 -35.61
N LEU A 463 20.30 -0.36 -36.54
CA LEU A 463 20.67 -1.56 -37.31
C LEU A 463 21.82 -1.27 -38.29
N GLU A 464 21.77 -0.14 -38.99
CA GLU A 464 22.85 0.30 -39.89
C GLU A 464 24.18 0.46 -39.15
N TRP A 465 24.15 0.95 -37.90
CA TRP A 465 25.31 1.05 -37.01
C TRP A 465 25.77 -0.29 -36.41
N ASN A 466 25.11 -1.39 -36.74
CA ASN A 466 25.38 -2.73 -36.22
C ASN A 466 25.36 -2.80 -34.67
N LEU A 467 24.48 -2.04 -34.03
CA LEU A 467 24.35 -2.08 -32.58
C LEU A 467 23.79 -3.44 -32.12
N PRO A 468 24.29 -3.99 -31.00
CA PRO A 468 23.87 -5.29 -30.51
C PRO A 468 22.44 -5.25 -29.97
N ASP A 469 21.81 -6.42 -29.92
CA ASP A 469 20.58 -6.63 -29.16
C ASP A 469 20.93 -6.81 -27.67
N GLU A 470 20.61 -5.81 -26.85
CA GLU A 470 20.84 -5.85 -25.40
C GLU A 470 19.66 -6.48 -24.63
N ILE A 471 18.47 -6.68 -25.22
CA ILE A 471 17.30 -7.22 -24.49
C ILE A 471 17.61 -8.62 -23.97
N GLU A 472 18.07 -9.53 -24.83
CA GLU A 472 18.32 -10.91 -24.40
C GLU A 472 19.52 -11.01 -23.43
N THR A 473 20.47 -10.08 -23.53
CA THR A 473 21.56 -9.96 -22.55
C THR A 473 21.03 -9.57 -21.18
N GLU A 474 20.12 -8.59 -21.10
CA GLU A 474 19.49 -8.17 -19.86
C GLU A 474 18.53 -9.23 -19.30
N VAL A 475 17.76 -9.91 -20.16
CA VAL A 475 16.91 -11.05 -19.77
C VAL A 475 17.75 -12.19 -19.16
N ALA A 476 18.93 -12.49 -19.71
CA ALA A 476 19.82 -13.48 -19.14
C ALA A 476 20.28 -13.07 -17.72
N LYS A 477 20.63 -11.79 -17.51
CA LYS A 477 20.99 -11.25 -16.18
C LYS A 477 19.83 -11.33 -15.19
N ILE A 478 18.62 -10.98 -15.62
CA ILE A 478 17.40 -11.09 -14.79
C ILE A 478 17.18 -12.53 -14.34
N ASN A 479 17.33 -13.49 -15.25
CA ASN A 479 17.17 -14.91 -14.94
C ASN A 479 18.29 -15.48 -14.06
N ALA A 480 19.47 -14.84 -14.05
CA ALA A 480 20.60 -15.21 -13.22
C ALA A 480 20.48 -14.75 -11.75
N PHE A 481 19.56 -13.83 -11.42
CA PHE A 481 19.35 -13.44 -10.02
C PHE A 481 18.94 -14.65 -9.15
N GLU A 482 19.65 -14.85 -8.05
CA GLU A 482 19.51 -16.02 -7.18
C GLU A 482 18.26 -16.00 -6.32
N HIS A 483 17.79 -14.80 -5.92
CA HIS A 483 16.73 -14.64 -4.93
C HIS A 483 15.37 -14.27 -5.54
N LEU A 484 15.32 -14.02 -6.85
CA LEU A 484 14.06 -13.90 -7.56
C LEU A 484 13.41 -15.27 -7.74
N ASN A 485 12.12 -15.36 -7.40
CA ASN A 485 11.33 -16.55 -7.71
C ASN A 485 10.93 -16.59 -9.21
N LYS A 486 10.39 -17.72 -9.66
CA LYS A 486 9.96 -17.93 -11.04
C LYS A 486 8.93 -16.89 -11.51
N GLY A 487 8.00 -16.49 -10.64
CA GLY A 487 6.99 -15.46 -10.94
C GLY A 487 7.62 -14.09 -11.21
N GLN A 488 8.57 -13.68 -10.37
CA GLN A 488 9.33 -12.43 -10.51
C GLN A 488 10.16 -12.42 -11.77
N LYS A 489 10.93 -13.49 -12.05
CA LYS A 489 11.71 -13.61 -13.29
C LYS A 489 10.84 -13.49 -14.53
N ALA A 490 9.66 -14.14 -14.54
CA ALA A 490 8.74 -14.09 -15.66
C ALA A 490 8.21 -12.67 -15.93
N VAL A 491 7.72 -11.98 -14.90
CA VAL A 491 7.19 -10.61 -15.03
C VAL A 491 8.27 -9.61 -15.46
N LEU A 492 9.45 -9.67 -14.83
CA LEU A 492 10.56 -8.77 -15.11
C LEU A 492 11.17 -9.00 -16.50
N THR A 493 11.31 -10.26 -16.92
CA THR A 493 11.72 -10.62 -18.29
C THR A 493 10.71 -10.14 -19.32
N ALA A 494 9.41 -10.35 -19.08
CA ALA A 494 8.37 -9.87 -19.98
C ALA A 494 8.37 -8.35 -20.10
N LYS A 495 8.67 -7.63 -19.00
CA LYS A 495 8.83 -6.18 -18.98
C LYS A 495 10.05 -5.75 -19.81
N MET A 496 11.22 -6.37 -19.60
CA MET A 496 12.43 -6.09 -20.40
C MET A 496 12.20 -6.32 -21.90
N ARG A 497 11.49 -7.39 -22.28
CA ARG A 497 11.17 -7.72 -23.68
C ARG A 497 10.24 -6.72 -24.37
N ARG A 498 9.53 -5.88 -23.62
CA ARG A 498 8.80 -4.73 -24.17
C ARG A 498 9.68 -3.49 -24.31
N ALA A 499 11.00 -3.61 -24.12
CA ALA A 499 11.95 -2.51 -24.10
C ALA A 499 11.66 -1.48 -22.97
N ASN A 500 11.36 -2.02 -21.79
CA ASN A 500 11.15 -1.25 -20.57
C ASN A 500 12.35 -1.40 -19.62
N ASP A 501 13.24 -0.42 -19.65
CA ASP A 501 14.49 -0.42 -18.88
C ASP A 501 14.25 -0.41 -17.35
N ASP A 502 13.08 0.00 -16.87
CA ASP A 502 12.72 -0.05 -15.44
C ASP A 502 12.79 -1.47 -14.84
N SER A 503 12.68 -2.51 -15.68
CA SER A 503 12.83 -3.91 -15.26
C SER A 503 14.20 -4.18 -14.62
N ILE A 504 15.25 -3.45 -15.01
CA ILE A 504 16.62 -3.66 -14.54
C ILE A 504 16.77 -3.25 -13.08
N PRO A 505 16.54 -1.98 -12.69
CA PRO A 505 16.58 -1.59 -11.28
C PRO A 505 15.56 -2.35 -10.43
N GLN A 506 14.37 -2.66 -10.95
CA GLN A 506 13.39 -3.48 -10.23
C GLN A 506 13.93 -4.89 -9.95
N SER A 507 14.63 -5.52 -10.91
CA SER A 507 15.19 -6.87 -10.71
C SER A 507 16.26 -6.89 -9.62
N HIS A 508 17.18 -5.93 -9.65
CA HIS A 508 18.24 -5.80 -8.65
C HIS A 508 17.67 -5.55 -7.24
N THR A 509 16.76 -4.57 -7.11
CA THR A 509 16.20 -4.19 -5.82
C THR A 509 15.29 -5.25 -5.22
N ILE A 510 14.45 -5.90 -6.04
CA ILE A 510 13.61 -7.02 -5.57
C ILE A 510 14.48 -8.21 -5.17
N ASN A 511 15.54 -8.55 -5.92
CA ASN A 511 16.46 -9.62 -5.55
C ASN A 511 17.07 -9.37 -4.16
N ASN A 512 17.54 -8.15 -3.91
CA ASN A 512 18.12 -7.78 -2.62
C ASN A 512 17.06 -7.79 -1.50
N ALA A 513 15.86 -7.26 -1.74
CA ALA A 513 14.78 -7.29 -0.78
C ALA A 513 14.33 -8.73 -0.44
N MET A 514 14.32 -9.63 -1.41
CA MET A 514 14.02 -11.05 -1.21
C MET A 514 15.10 -11.77 -0.39
N HIS A 515 16.38 -11.42 -0.61
CA HIS A 515 17.48 -11.87 0.23
C HIS A 515 17.28 -11.44 1.70
N GLU A 516 17.03 -10.15 1.92
CA GLU A 516 16.78 -9.58 3.25
C GLU A 516 15.55 -10.21 3.90
N LEU A 517 14.45 -10.39 3.17
CA LEU A 517 13.24 -11.04 3.67
C LEU A 517 13.56 -12.45 4.20
N LYS A 518 14.34 -13.24 3.47
CA LYS A 518 14.73 -14.59 3.88
C LYS A 518 15.59 -14.58 5.14
N THR A 519 16.62 -13.73 5.17
CA THR A 519 17.54 -13.60 6.31
C THR A 519 16.81 -13.12 7.57
N ASN A 520 16.04 -12.04 7.46
CA ASN A 520 15.30 -11.47 8.58
C ASN A 520 14.21 -12.42 9.09
N THR A 521 13.54 -13.15 8.19
CA THR A 521 12.54 -14.18 8.57
C THR A 521 13.18 -15.31 9.37
N ALA A 522 14.36 -15.78 8.98
CA ALA A 522 15.08 -16.81 9.72
C ALA A 522 15.45 -16.33 11.14
N THR A 523 16.02 -15.13 11.27
CA THR A 523 16.33 -14.53 12.58
C THR A 523 15.08 -14.35 13.45
N LEU A 524 14.01 -13.81 12.87
CA LEU A 524 12.75 -13.61 13.59
C LEU A 524 12.11 -14.93 14.03
N HIS A 525 12.28 -16.00 13.24
CA HIS A 525 11.80 -17.33 13.57
C HIS A 525 12.51 -17.95 14.77
N GLU A 526 13.84 -17.80 14.88
CA GLU A 526 14.57 -18.24 16.06
C GLU A 526 14.13 -17.47 17.31
N ASN A 527 13.95 -16.14 17.20
CA ASN A 527 13.40 -15.33 18.29
C ASN A 527 11.98 -15.78 18.68
N ALA A 528 11.15 -16.16 17.71
CA ALA A 528 9.82 -16.68 17.96
C ALA A 528 9.87 -18.03 18.70
N LYS A 529 10.79 -18.94 18.34
CA LYS A 529 10.98 -20.22 19.06
C LYS A 529 11.35 -19.98 20.52
N THR A 530 12.33 -19.12 20.79
CA THR A 530 12.74 -18.78 22.16
C THR A 530 11.58 -18.19 22.96
N LEU A 531 10.82 -17.25 22.36
CA LEU A 531 9.63 -16.69 22.99
C LEU A 531 8.60 -17.79 23.32
N MET A 532 8.27 -18.64 22.35
CA MET A 532 7.30 -19.73 22.51
C MET A 532 7.72 -20.80 23.52
N GLN A 533 9.01 -20.95 23.82
CA GLN A 533 9.49 -21.82 24.90
C GLN A 533 9.23 -21.22 26.29
N GLY A 534 9.27 -19.89 26.41
CA GLY A 534 9.11 -19.18 27.68
C GLY A 534 7.65 -18.91 28.09
N ILE A 535 6.70 -18.99 27.16
CA ILE A 535 5.28 -18.68 27.42
C ILE A 535 4.32 -19.68 26.78
N LYS A 536 3.13 -19.84 27.36
CA LYS A 536 2.01 -20.58 26.74
C LYS A 536 1.26 -19.66 25.77
N VAL A 537 1.72 -19.63 24.52
CA VAL A 537 1.10 -18.82 23.46
C VAL A 537 -0.31 -19.30 23.14
N LEU A 538 -1.22 -18.37 22.83
CA LEU A 538 -2.57 -18.70 22.34
C LEU A 538 -2.50 -19.50 21.02
N PRO A 539 -3.17 -20.66 20.91
CA PRO A 539 -3.10 -21.49 19.71
C PRO A 539 -3.46 -20.75 18.41
N SER A 540 -4.44 -19.84 18.43
CA SER A 540 -4.80 -19.04 17.27
C SER A 540 -3.64 -18.14 16.80
N ARG A 541 -2.91 -17.53 17.74
CA ARG A 541 -1.76 -16.66 17.45
C ARG A 541 -0.60 -17.46 16.88
N GLN A 542 -0.33 -18.63 17.45
CA GLN A 542 0.68 -19.55 16.93
C GLN A 542 0.36 -20.00 15.49
N ARG A 543 -0.90 -20.36 15.21
CA ARG A 543 -1.34 -20.74 13.86
C ARG A 543 -1.21 -19.58 12.87
N HIS A 544 -1.63 -18.37 13.22
CA HIS A 544 -1.53 -17.21 12.33
C HIS A 544 -0.07 -16.83 12.03
N TYR A 545 0.82 -16.95 13.01
CA TYR A 545 2.26 -16.77 12.81
C TYR A 545 2.82 -17.84 11.86
N ALA A 546 2.51 -19.12 12.10
CA ALA A 546 2.95 -20.23 11.25
C ALA A 546 2.50 -20.08 9.79
N LEU A 547 1.23 -19.71 9.57
CA LEU A 547 0.71 -19.45 8.21
C LEU A 547 1.45 -18.31 7.50
N SER A 548 1.83 -17.26 8.23
CA SER A 548 2.57 -16.12 7.67
C SER A 548 4.00 -16.50 7.32
N LEU A 549 4.64 -17.30 8.18
CA LEU A 549 5.98 -17.87 7.97
C LEU A 549 5.99 -18.80 6.74
N ASP A 550 5.04 -19.72 6.66
CA ASP A 550 4.91 -20.66 5.54
C ASP A 550 4.69 -19.92 4.21
N ASN A 551 3.90 -18.85 4.22
CA ASN A 551 3.68 -18.03 3.04
C ASN A 551 4.99 -17.35 2.56
N ILE A 552 5.82 -16.86 3.48
CA ILE A 552 7.13 -16.28 3.13
C ILE A 552 8.07 -17.36 2.61
N HIS A 553 8.15 -18.52 3.27
CA HIS A 553 8.97 -19.64 2.79
C HIS A 553 8.56 -20.10 1.38
N ARG A 554 7.26 -20.13 1.10
CA ARG A 554 6.73 -20.41 -0.23
C ARG A 554 7.15 -19.34 -1.24
N ILE A 555 6.90 -18.06 -0.97
CA ILE A 555 7.19 -16.95 -1.90
C ILE A 555 8.70 -16.79 -2.18
N THR A 556 9.54 -17.04 -1.18
CA THR A 556 11.01 -16.98 -1.31
C THR A 556 11.61 -18.25 -1.92
N SER A 557 10.79 -19.25 -2.24
CA SER A 557 11.23 -20.42 -2.98
C SER A 557 11.50 -20.08 -4.45
N PRO A 558 12.62 -20.52 -5.05
CA PRO A 558 12.93 -20.22 -6.46
C PRO A 558 11.85 -20.67 -7.45
N ASN A 559 11.09 -21.72 -7.12
CA ASN A 559 10.08 -22.30 -8.00
C ASN A 559 8.69 -21.64 -7.89
N ASP A 560 8.48 -20.76 -6.92
CA ASP A 560 7.19 -20.11 -6.73
C ASP A 560 6.86 -19.15 -7.87
N THR A 561 5.60 -19.12 -8.27
CA THR A 561 5.12 -18.34 -9.42
C THR A 561 4.47 -17.01 -9.02
N THR A 562 4.47 -16.66 -7.72
CA THR A 562 3.87 -15.42 -7.22
C THR A 562 4.79 -14.24 -7.50
N PHE A 563 4.33 -13.28 -8.29
CA PHE A 563 4.98 -12.00 -8.39
C PHE A 563 4.71 -11.17 -7.13
N VAL A 564 5.78 -10.74 -6.45
CA VAL A 564 5.72 -9.76 -5.37
C VAL A 564 6.71 -8.65 -5.75
N ASN A 565 6.20 -7.42 -5.86
CA ASN A 565 7.02 -6.23 -6.12
C ASN A 565 7.79 -5.81 -4.86
N TYR A 566 8.66 -4.80 -5.01
CA TYR A 566 9.51 -4.32 -3.91
C TYR A 566 8.73 -4.00 -2.62
N LEU A 567 7.66 -3.20 -2.70
CA LEU A 567 6.83 -2.86 -1.53
C LEU A 567 6.10 -4.08 -0.92
N GLY A 568 5.67 -5.02 -1.77
CA GLY A 568 5.04 -6.25 -1.32
C GLY A 568 5.98 -7.14 -0.51
N VAL A 569 7.28 -7.14 -0.81
CA VAL A 569 8.29 -7.90 -0.05
C VAL A 569 8.40 -7.36 1.38
N TYR A 570 8.45 -6.04 1.56
CA TYR A 570 8.43 -5.42 2.90
C TYR A 570 7.12 -5.67 3.63
N ALA A 571 5.97 -5.60 2.94
CA ALA A 571 4.67 -5.87 3.54
C ALA A 571 4.54 -7.32 4.07
N LEU A 572 5.19 -8.29 3.42
CA LEU A 572 5.27 -9.66 3.93
C LEU A 572 6.02 -9.72 5.27
N TYR A 573 7.17 -9.05 5.36
CA TYR A 573 7.95 -9.00 6.60
C TYR A 573 7.19 -8.28 7.72
N ASP A 574 6.59 -7.12 7.42
CA ASP A 574 5.80 -6.35 8.38
C ASP A 574 4.62 -7.17 8.92
N ASN A 575 3.97 -7.95 8.06
CA ASN A 575 2.90 -8.86 8.48
C ASN A 575 3.42 -9.94 9.44
N LEU A 576 4.52 -10.60 9.08
CA LEU A 576 5.14 -11.62 9.94
C LEU A 576 5.58 -11.02 11.29
N TYR A 577 6.18 -9.84 11.27
CA TYR A 577 6.62 -9.13 12.47
C TYR A 577 5.45 -8.77 13.37
N ALA A 578 4.34 -8.28 12.81
CA ALA A 578 3.11 -8.04 13.56
C ALA A 578 2.54 -9.34 14.18
N ARG A 579 2.62 -10.48 13.46
CA ARG A 579 2.22 -11.79 14.02
C ARG A 579 3.16 -12.26 15.13
N TYR A 580 4.46 -12.03 14.99
CA TYR A 580 5.45 -12.30 16.03
C TYR A 580 5.13 -11.53 17.32
N LEU A 581 4.89 -10.22 17.22
CA LEU A 581 4.49 -9.40 18.38
C LEU A 581 3.20 -9.92 19.03
N ALA A 582 2.25 -10.40 18.22
CA ALA A 582 0.99 -10.95 18.72
C ALA A 582 1.13 -12.29 19.46
N LEU A 583 2.27 -13.00 19.38
CA LEU A 583 2.50 -14.24 20.14
C LEU A 583 2.47 -14.01 21.66
N ASN A 584 2.82 -12.81 22.13
CA ASN A 584 2.78 -12.46 23.56
C ASN A 584 1.40 -11.93 24.02
N THR A 585 0.35 -12.08 23.20
CA THR A 585 -1.00 -11.64 23.57
C THR A 585 -1.58 -12.56 24.64
N LYS A 586 -2.07 -11.99 25.74
CA LYS A 586 -2.80 -12.73 26.78
C LYS A 586 -4.27 -12.91 26.41
N LEU A 587 -4.86 -14.04 26.84
CA LEU A 587 -6.29 -14.29 26.65
C LEU A 587 -7.15 -13.28 27.41
N ASN A 588 -8.08 -12.62 26.73
CA ASN A 588 -9.12 -11.83 27.38
C ASN A 588 -10.37 -12.71 27.60
N PHE A 589 -10.72 -12.96 28.86
CA PHE A 589 -11.87 -13.78 29.22
C PHE A 589 -13.22 -13.05 29.10
N GLU A 590 -13.26 -11.71 29.16
CA GLU A 590 -14.51 -10.93 29.26
C GLU A 590 -15.54 -11.20 28.16
N PRO A 591 -15.18 -11.31 26.87
CA PRO A 591 -16.15 -11.58 25.82
C PRO A 591 -16.86 -12.93 26.03
N TYR A 592 -16.15 -13.92 26.55
CA TYR A 592 -16.67 -15.27 26.77
C TYR A 592 -17.58 -15.37 27.98
N VAL A 593 -17.36 -14.55 29.02
CA VAL A 593 -18.21 -14.52 30.21
C VAL A 593 -19.67 -14.22 29.86
N LYS A 594 -19.90 -13.32 28.90
CA LYS A 594 -21.27 -12.96 28.46
C LYS A 594 -22.03 -14.15 27.85
N HIS A 595 -21.31 -15.08 27.21
CA HIS A 595 -21.89 -16.24 26.53
C HIS A 595 -21.95 -17.51 27.41
N LEU A 596 -21.31 -17.50 28.59
CA LEU A 596 -21.34 -18.66 29.50
C LEU A 596 -22.75 -19.01 29.97
N SER A 597 -23.59 -18.01 30.25
CA SER A 597 -24.96 -18.23 30.71
C SER A 597 -25.78 -19.06 29.71
N GLU A 598 -25.47 -18.97 28.41
CA GLU A 598 -26.15 -19.74 27.38
C GLU A 598 -25.98 -21.25 27.58
N TYR A 599 -24.89 -21.71 28.22
CA TYR A 599 -24.62 -23.12 28.53
C TYR A 599 -25.40 -23.68 29.70
N ASN A 600 -26.05 -22.83 30.46
CA ASN A 600 -26.77 -23.27 31.63
C ASN A 600 -28.08 -23.91 31.18
N GLU A 601 -28.31 -25.13 31.66
CA GLU A 601 -29.46 -25.93 31.29
C GLU A 601 -30.01 -26.63 32.53
N TYR A 602 -31.32 -26.46 32.73
CA TYR A 602 -32.09 -27.13 33.75
C TYR A 602 -33.36 -27.68 33.11
N ASN A 603 -33.35 -28.97 32.79
CA ASN A 603 -34.46 -29.66 32.14
C ASN A 603 -34.85 -30.90 32.93
N LEU A 604 -36.10 -30.96 33.37
CA LEU A 604 -36.66 -32.05 34.17
C LEU A 604 -37.79 -32.82 33.45
N ASP A 605 -38.12 -32.42 32.22
CA ASP A 605 -39.44 -32.69 31.63
C ASP A 605 -39.68 -34.18 31.37
N VAL A 606 -38.61 -34.94 31.09
CA VAL A 606 -38.73 -36.39 30.88
C VAL A 606 -39.37 -37.08 32.07
N LEU A 607 -39.17 -36.57 33.30
CA LEU A 607 -39.74 -37.18 34.50
C LEU A 607 -41.26 -37.02 34.59
N TYR A 608 -41.80 -36.01 33.90
CA TYR A 608 -43.23 -35.65 33.95
C TYR A 608 -44.02 -36.26 32.79
N GLN A 609 -43.34 -36.86 31.82
CA GLN A 609 -43.99 -37.69 30.81
C GLN A 609 -44.63 -38.93 31.47
N PRO A 610 -45.74 -39.44 30.93
CA PRO A 610 -46.37 -40.67 31.42
C PRO A 610 -45.37 -41.84 31.50
N PHE A 611 -45.50 -42.66 32.55
CA PHE A 611 -44.79 -43.94 32.66
C PHE A 611 -45.53 -45.07 31.91
N SER A 612 -46.25 -44.72 30.84
CA SER A 612 -46.88 -45.70 29.94
C SER A 612 -45.79 -46.55 29.25
N PRO A 613 -46.09 -47.81 28.88
CA PRO A 613 -45.13 -48.70 28.23
C PRO A 613 -44.35 -48.07 27.08
N VAL A 614 -45.00 -47.24 26.26
CA VAL A 614 -44.35 -46.43 25.23
C VAL A 614 -44.86 -44.99 25.32
N PHE A 615 -43.96 -44.03 25.17
CA PHE A 615 -44.31 -42.62 24.97
C PHE A 615 -43.45 -41.99 23.87
N ALA A 616 -44.02 -40.99 23.21
CA ALA A 616 -43.33 -40.08 22.32
C ALA A 616 -43.89 -38.67 22.50
N GLN A 617 -43.04 -37.67 22.41
CA GLN A 617 -43.44 -36.28 22.49
C GLN A 617 -42.65 -35.45 21.49
N TYR A 618 -43.34 -34.49 20.89
CA TYR A 618 -42.73 -33.46 20.08
C TYR A 618 -43.08 -32.08 20.63
N GLU A 619 -42.07 -31.24 20.84
CA GLU A 619 -42.21 -29.87 21.30
C GLU A 619 -41.61 -28.89 20.30
N THR A 620 -42.29 -27.78 20.08
CA THR A 620 -41.76 -26.59 19.42
C THR A 620 -41.58 -25.48 20.44
N GLY A 621 -40.41 -24.84 20.46
CA GLY A 621 -40.09 -23.86 21.49
C GLY A 621 -39.21 -22.72 21.02
N SER A 622 -39.17 -21.65 21.81
CA SER A 622 -38.44 -20.41 21.50
C SER A 622 -36.91 -20.60 21.44
N LYS A 623 -36.37 -21.60 22.15
CA LYS A 623 -34.94 -21.96 22.18
C LYS A 623 -34.61 -23.17 21.30
N TYR A 624 -35.40 -24.23 21.39
CA TYR A 624 -35.22 -25.48 20.65
C TYR A 624 -36.57 -26.13 20.34
N ASN A 625 -36.58 -26.99 19.33
CA ASN A 625 -37.61 -28.02 19.18
C ASN A 625 -37.05 -29.30 19.80
N ARG A 626 -37.89 -30.10 20.45
CA ARG A 626 -37.50 -31.36 21.10
C ARG A 626 -38.33 -32.51 20.55
N LEU A 627 -37.66 -33.60 20.19
CA LEU A 627 -38.28 -34.91 20.04
C LEU A 627 -37.83 -35.76 21.23
N SER A 628 -38.76 -36.38 21.93
CA SER A 628 -38.47 -37.34 23.00
C SER A 628 -39.26 -38.62 22.76
N ALA A 629 -38.65 -39.76 23.07
CA ALA A 629 -39.32 -41.06 23.01
C ALA A 629 -38.72 -41.99 24.05
N GLY A 630 -39.52 -42.91 24.57
CA GLY A 630 -39.04 -43.88 25.53
C GLY A 630 -39.98 -45.03 25.77
N ILE A 631 -39.42 -46.03 26.44
CA ILE A 631 -40.10 -47.25 26.84
C ILE A 631 -40.03 -47.37 28.37
N ASN A 632 -41.12 -47.81 28.98
CA ASN A 632 -41.21 -48.05 30.41
C ASN A 632 -41.69 -49.49 30.68
N LYS A 633 -41.27 -50.04 31.80
CA LYS A 633 -41.67 -51.35 32.30
C LYS A 633 -42.03 -51.25 33.78
N GLU A 634 -43.21 -51.74 34.11
CA GLU A 634 -43.61 -51.98 35.50
C GLU A 634 -42.83 -53.21 36.00
N ILE A 635 -42.02 -53.02 37.04
CA ILE A 635 -41.24 -54.08 37.67
C ILE A 635 -42.07 -54.75 38.78
N ASN A 636 -42.81 -53.95 39.52
CA ASN A 636 -43.82 -54.35 40.50
C ASN A 636 -44.83 -53.20 40.67
N PRO A 637 -45.94 -53.38 41.41
CA PRO A 637 -47.00 -52.37 41.53
C PRO A 637 -46.52 -51.00 42.04
N ASN A 638 -45.38 -50.97 42.74
CA ASN A 638 -44.80 -49.77 43.31
C ASN A 638 -43.64 -49.20 42.48
N LEU A 639 -43.04 -49.94 41.52
CA LEU A 639 -41.81 -49.54 40.82
C LEU A 639 -41.94 -49.64 39.30
N ASN A 640 -41.72 -48.52 38.62
CA ASN A 640 -41.59 -48.42 37.18
C ASN A 640 -40.19 -47.94 36.78
N VAL A 641 -39.61 -48.55 35.75
CA VAL A 641 -38.30 -48.20 35.20
C VAL A 641 -38.42 -48.03 33.69
N GLY A 642 -37.70 -47.08 33.11
CA GLY A 642 -37.72 -46.85 31.68
C GLY A 642 -36.41 -46.31 31.13
N ALA A 643 -36.30 -46.37 29.81
CA ALA A 643 -35.21 -45.77 29.04
C ALA A 643 -35.80 -44.79 28.02
N PHE A 644 -35.04 -43.75 27.69
CA PHE A 644 -35.49 -42.70 26.77
C PHE A 644 -34.35 -42.15 25.93
N VAL A 645 -34.73 -41.55 24.82
CA VAL A 645 -33.89 -40.74 23.95
C VAL A 645 -34.54 -39.39 23.73
N GLU A 646 -33.74 -38.33 23.66
CA GLU A 646 -34.19 -37.01 23.25
C GLU A 646 -33.25 -36.43 22.19
N HIS A 647 -33.81 -35.71 21.24
CA HIS A 647 -33.08 -34.91 20.27
C HIS A 647 -33.62 -33.48 20.32
N ARG A 648 -32.72 -32.49 20.35
CA ARG A 648 -33.11 -31.09 20.27
C ARG A 648 -32.38 -30.39 19.15
N HIS A 649 -33.11 -29.61 18.36
CA HIS A 649 -32.58 -28.84 17.23
C HIS A 649 -33.13 -27.40 17.23
N ARG A 650 -32.57 -26.50 16.39
CA ARG A 650 -32.87 -25.05 16.19
C ARG A 650 -31.67 -24.16 16.55
N LYS A 651 -31.57 -23.61 17.77
CA LYS A 651 -30.41 -22.80 18.23
C LYS A 651 -29.31 -23.63 18.91
N GLN A 652 -29.54 -24.93 19.03
CA GLN A 652 -28.63 -25.92 19.57
C GLN A 652 -28.92 -27.27 18.92
N ASN A 653 -27.95 -28.17 18.91
CA ASN A 653 -28.10 -29.55 18.48
C ASN A 653 -27.64 -30.49 19.59
N SER A 654 -28.58 -31.07 20.35
CA SER A 654 -28.30 -32.02 21.43
C SER A 654 -28.86 -33.41 21.15
N TYR A 655 -28.09 -34.42 21.55
CA TYR A 655 -28.51 -35.82 21.59
C TYR A 655 -28.42 -36.30 23.03
N GLU A 656 -29.47 -36.94 23.49
CA GLU A 656 -29.64 -37.33 24.88
C GLU A 656 -30.14 -38.77 24.96
N VAL A 657 -29.56 -39.55 25.86
CA VAL A 657 -30.00 -40.92 26.18
C VAL A 657 -29.98 -41.08 27.69
N GLY A 658 -30.99 -41.73 28.25
CA GLY A 658 -31.08 -41.86 29.68
C GLY A 658 -32.01 -42.95 30.16
N VAL A 659 -31.99 -43.13 31.48
CA VAL A 659 -32.85 -44.04 32.23
C VAL A 659 -33.63 -43.24 33.26
N ARG A 660 -34.86 -43.65 33.54
CA ARG A 660 -35.75 -43.03 34.52
C ARG A 660 -36.41 -44.10 35.38
N ALA A 661 -36.76 -43.74 36.60
CA ALA A 661 -37.49 -44.61 37.51
C ALA A 661 -38.53 -43.82 38.31
N LYS A 662 -39.60 -44.51 38.71
CA LYS A 662 -40.64 -43.99 39.60
C LYS A 662 -41.07 -45.08 40.57
N TYR A 663 -40.94 -44.77 41.85
CA TYR A 663 -41.41 -45.56 42.97
C TYR A 663 -42.60 -44.86 43.65
N VAL A 664 -43.67 -45.59 43.93
CA VAL A 664 -44.87 -45.09 44.61
C VAL A 664 -45.20 -46.00 45.78
N SER A 665 -45.38 -45.43 46.97
CA SER A 665 -45.80 -46.16 48.18
C SER A 665 -46.80 -45.32 48.96
N GLY A 666 -48.07 -45.71 48.96
CA GLY A 666 -49.16 -44.91 49.52
C GLY A 666 -49.22 -43.53 48.87
N ASN A 667 -49.15 -42.48 49.70
CA ASN A 667 -49.12 -41.08 49.23
C ASN A 667 -47.72 -40.59 48.82
N HIS A 668 -46.68 -41.41 48.98
CA HIS A 668 -45.30 -41.03 48.69
C HIS A 668 -44.91 -41.44 47.28
N GLN A 669 -44.29 -40.52 46.54
CA GLN A 669 -43.72 -40.77 45.22
C GLN A 669 -42.25 -40.33 45.19
N LEU A 670 -41.37 -41.23 44.76
CA LEU A 670 -39.98 -40.92 44.45
C LEU A 670 -39.75 -41.18 42.96
N ALA A 671 -39.21 -40.22 42.23
CA ALA A 671 -38.94 -40.39 40.81
C ALA A 671 -37.63 -39.72 40.43
N GLY A 672 -36.87 -40.30 39.50
CA GLY A 672 -35.62 -39.70 39.06
C GLY A 672 -35.18 -40.17 37.68
N PHE A 673 -34.12 -39.54 37.17
CA PHE A 673 -33.46 -39.95 35.94
C PHE A 673 -31.95 -39.74 35.99
N VAL A 674 -31.24 -40.45 35.11
CA VAL A 674 -29.85 -40.18 34.72
C VAL A 674 -29.81 -40.08 33.19
N ARG A 675 -29.14 -39.06 32.67
CA ARG A 675 -29.13 -38.69 31.26
C ARG A 675 -27.71 -38.34 30.81
N LEU A 676 -27.26 -38.96 29.73
CA LEU A 676 -26.07 -38.53 28.99
C LEU A 676 -26.52 -37.53 27.93
N ARG A 677 -25.94 -36.33 27.92
CA ARG A 677 -26.28 -35.25 26.99
C ARG A 677 -25.04 -34.80 26.21
N ALA A 678 -25.14 -34.79 24.88
CA ALA A 678 -24.10 -34.31 23.98
C ALA A 678 -24.58 -33.06 23.22
N LEU A 679 -24.27 -31.88 23.75
CA LEU A 679 -24.75 -30.58 23.28
C LEU A 679 -23.75 -29.90 22.34
N LYS A 680 -24.18 -29.51 21.14
CA LYS A 680 -23.48 -28.56 20.27
C LYS A 680 -24.27 -27.26 20.19
N LYS A 681 -23.64 -26.14 20.52
CA LYS A 681 -24.20 -24.81 20.26
C LYS A 681 -23.59 -24.21 19.00
N GLU A 682 -24.34 -23.32 18.36
CA GLU A 682 -23.87 -22.52 17.23
C GLU A 682 -22.70 -21.62 17.68
N GLY A 683 -21.64 -21.52 16.85
CA GLY A 683 -20.46 -20.69 17.14
C GLY A 683 -19.36 -21.35 17.99
N PHE A 684 -19.52 -22.61 18.39
CA PHE A 684 -18.55 -23.28 19.28
C PHE A 684 -17.66 -24.31 18.58
N GLY A 685 -16.44 -24.50 19.11
CA GLY A 685 -15.42 -25.44 18.61
C GLY A 685 -15.76 -26.90 18.84
N ALA A 686 -16.19 -27.30 20.05
CA ALA A 686 -16.44 -28.71 20.41
C ALA A 686 -17.90 -29.00 20.84
N ARG A 687 -18.25 -30.29 21.02
CA ARG A 687 -19.51 -30.72 21.66
C ARG A 687 -19.30 -30.83 23.17
N ASN A 688 -20.16 -30.21 23.96
CA ASN A 688 -20.19 -30.35 25.40
C ASN A 688 -20.86 -31.67 25.78
N ARG A 689 -20.21 -32.45 26.66
CA ARG A 689 -20.72 -33.75 27.11
C ARG A 689 -21.04 -33.65 28.59
N ASN A 690 -22.27 -34.04 28.95
CA ASN A 690 -22.81 -33.88 30.29
C ASN A 690 -23.45 -35.18 30.77
N VAL A 691 -23.38 -35.40 32.08
CA VAL A 691 -24.19 -36.39 32.80
C VAL A 691 -25.14 -35.62 33.71
N ASP A 692 -26.41 -35.61 33.36
CA ASP A 692 -27.46 -34.94 34.12
C ASP A 692 -28.19 -35.99 34.99
N SER A 693 -28.41 -35.70 36.26
CA SER A 693 -29.16 -36.53 37.19
C SER A 693 -30.16 -35.70 37.98
N TYR A 694 -31.31 -36.32 38.28
CA TYR A 694 -32.37 -35.67 39.02
C TYR A 694 -33.12 -36.68 39.87
N ILE A 695 -33.45 -36.28 41.09
CA ILE A 695 -34.31 -37.04 42.00
C ILE A 695 -35.36 -36.08 42.56
N ASN A 696 -36.62 -36.53 42.56
CA ASN A 696 -37.79 -35.79 43.01
C ASN A 696 -38.60 -36.64 43.99
N TYR A 697 -38.92 -36.07 45.14
CA TYR A 697 -39.88 -36.61 46.09
C TYR A 697 -41.16 -35.77 46.03
N ALA A 698 -42.32 -36.42 45.96
CA ALA A 698 -43.63 -35.77 45.97
C ALA A 698 -44.57 -36.50 46.94
N TYR A 699 -45.41 -35.73 47.64
CA TYR A 699 -46.41 -36.27 48.56
C TYR A 699 -47.81 -35.94 48.05
N SER A 700 -48.60 -36.96 47.70
CA SER A 700 -49.92 -36.78 47.08
C SER A 700 -51.01 -36.58 48.12
N VAL A 701 -51.73 -35.45 48.00
CA VAL A 701 -52.91 -35.09 48.80
C VAL A 701 -54.10 -34.99 47.86
N ARG A 702 -55.13 -35.82 48.08
CA ARG A 702 -56.40 -35.69 47.36
C ARG A 702 -57.29 -34.70 48.10
N ALA A 703 -57.52 -33.53 47.49
CA ALA A 703 -58.42 -32.53 48.05
C ALA A 703 -59.89 -32.96 47.87
N ASN A 704 -60.22 -33.58 46.74
CA ASN A 704 -61.50 -34.23 46.48
C ASN A 704 -61.34 -35.30 45.35
N LYS A 705 -62.46 -35.79 44.79
CA LYS A 705 -62.44 -36.82 43.72
C LYS A 705 -61.80 -36.34 42.41
N GLU A 706 -61.77 -35.03 42.19
CA GLU A 706 -61.33 -34.40 40.95
C GLU A 706 -59.98 -33.70 41.10
N LEU A 707 -59.64 -33.18 42.28
CA LEU A 707 -58.46 -32.38 42.55
C LEU A 707 -57.45 -33.12 43.43
N SER A 708 -56.22 -33.20 42.95
CA SER A 708 -55.06 -33.64 43.73
C SER A 708 -53.94 -32.61 43.71
N LEU A 709 -53.29 -32.45 44.87
CA LEU A 709 -52.18 -31.56 45.12
C LEU A 709 -50.99 -32.41 45.56
N SER A 710 -49.86 -32.29 44.89
CA SER A 710 -48.64 -33.01 45.26
C SER A 710 -47.47 -32.03 45.40
N PRO A 711 -47.28 -31.41 46.59
CA PRO A 711 -46.04 -30.72 46.88
C PRO A 711 -44.85 -31.64 46.63
N ALA A 712 -43.81 -31.09 46.00
CA ALA A 712 -42.66 -31.84 45.57
C ALA A 712 -41.38 -31.04 45.83
N MET A 713 -40.32 -31.78 46.16
CA MET A 713 -38.96 -31.26 46.27
C MET A 713 -38.02 -32.11 45.44
N GLY A 714 -37.03 -31.50 44.80
CA GLY A 714 -36.08 -32.20 43.96
C GLY A 714 -34.66 -31.69 44.10
N VAL A 715 -33.71 -32.53 43.71
CA VAL A 715 -32.29 -32.21 43.64
C VAL A 715 -31.79 -32.61 42.26
N TYR A 716 -31.13 -31.66 41.60
CA TYR A 716 -30.54 -31.78 40.27
C TYR A 716 -29.03 -31.66 40.35
N ALA A 717 -28.32 -32.47 39.57
CA ALA A 717 -26.89 -32.34 39.34
C ALA A 717 -26.57 -32.58 37.86
N SER A 718 -25.66 -31.80 37.30
CA SER A 718 -25.16 -31.96 35.94
C SER A 718 -23.64 -31.83 35.94
N HIS A 719 -22.97 -32.92 35.57
CA HIS A 719 -21.53 -32.97 35.47
C HIS A 719 -21.09 -32.80 34.01
N SER A 720 -20.36 -31.73 33.71
CA SER A 720 -19.89 -31.39 32.36
C SER A 720 -18.40 -31.70 32.20
N ALA A 721 -18.02 -32.36 31.11
CA ALA A 721 -16.62 -32.52 30.70
C ALA A 721 -16.01 -31.19 30.24
N ARG A 722 -14.67 -31.08 30.29
CA ARG A 722 -13.93 -29.97 29.69
C ARG A 722 -14.22 -29.87 28.19
N THR A 723 -14.54 -28.67 27.71
CA THR A 723 -14.98 -28.46 26.31
C THR A 723 -14.39 -27.19 25.75
N LEU A 724 -13.83 -27.25 24.54
CA LEU A 724 -13.35 -26.07 23.82
C LEU A 724 -14.52 -25.19 23.36
N MET A 725 -14.50 -23.93 23.77
CA MET A 725 -15.42 -22.94 23.21
C MET A 725 -14.92 -22.49 21.84
N ASP A 726 -13.62 -22.25 21.70
CA ASP A 726 -12.94 -21.97 20.44
C ASP A 726 -11.49 -22.50 20.49
N GLU A 727 -10.64 -22.02 19.59
CA GLU A 727 -9.23 -22.41 19.49
C GLU A 727 -8.40 -22.00 20.72
N ASP A 728 -8.75 -20.91 21.41
CA ASP A 728 -7.97 -20.31 22.51
C ASP A 728 -8.58 -20.56 23.89
N LEU A 729 -9.85 -20.92 23.99
CA LEU A 729 -10.58 -21.00 25.26
C LEU A 729 -11.32 -22.33 25.46
N ALA A 730 -11.25 -22.85 26.67
CA ALA A 730 -12.03 -23.99 27.15
C ALA A 730 -12.91 -23.63 28.36
N ILE A 731 -14.09 -24.23 28.43
CA ILE A 731 -14.83 -24.38 29.69
C ILE A 731 -14.26 -25.60 30.40
N ASN A 732 -13.78 -25.43 31.63
CA ASN A 732 -13.29 -26.53 32.45
C ASN A 732 -14.43 -27.45 32.87
N GLN A 733 -14.06 -28.64 33.34
CA GLN A 733 -15.02 -29.56 33.97
C GLN A 733 -15.77 -28.83 35.09
N ARG A 734 -17.11 -28.94 35.09
CA ARG A 734 -17.97 -28.24 36.06
C ARG A 734 -19.10 -29.13 36.54
N LEU A 735 -19.46 -28.94 37.81
CA LEU A 735 -20.65 -29.53 38.42
C LEU A 735 -21.67 -28.42 38.62
N VAL A 736 -22.78 -28.48 37.89
CA VAL A 736 -23.96 -27.66 38.12
C VAL A 736 -24.86 -28.44 39.07
N TYR A 737 -25.40 -27.79 40.09
CA TYR A 737 -26.34 -28.45 41.01
C TYR A 737 -27.39 -27.48 41.48
N GLY A 738 -28.56 -28.01 41.83
CA GLY A 738 -29.65 -27.20 42.34
C GLY A 738 -30.68 -27.99 43.10
N ALA A 739 -31.47 -27.27 43.88
CA ALA A 739 -32.62 -27.81 44.57
C ALA A 739 -33.87 -27.07 44.10
N ASP A 740 -34.98 -27.80 43.97
CA ASP A 740 -36.25 -27.23 43.54
C ASP A 740 -37.39 -27.61 44.46
N VAL A 741 -38.38 -26.72 44.50
CA VAL A 741 -39.66 -26.95 45.15
C VAL A 741 -40.77 -26.61 44.16
N GLY A 742 -41.83 -27.40 44.19
CA GLY A 742 -42.99 -27.17 43.33
C GLY A 742 -44.23 -27.86 43.87
N VAL A 743 -45.34 -27.65 43.18
CA VAL A 743 -46.61 -28.32 43.48
C VAL A 743 -47.17 -28.86 42.19
N ASN A 744 -47.48 -30.15 42.14
CA ASN A 744 -48.25 -30.72 41.05
C ASN A 744 -49.73 -30.61 41.40
N ILE A 745 -50.48 -29.88 40.59
CA ILE A 745 -51.93 -29.74 40.72
C ILE A 745 -52.54 -30.52 39.57
N ALA A 746 -53.22 -31.62 39.86
CA ALA A 746 -53.92 -32.39 38.82
C ALA A 746 -55.43 -32.32 39.08
N TYR A 747 -56.17 -31.89 38.06
CA TYR A 747 -57.62 -31.76 38.07
C TYR A 747 -58.23 -32.66 36.99
N GLN A 748 -59.17 -33.50 37.40
CA GLN A 748 -59.90 -34.43 36.54
C GLN A 748 -61.23 -33.81 36.13
N LEU A 749 -61.40 -33.51 34.84
CA LEU A 749 -62.62 -32.96 34.24
C LEU A 749 -63.21 -33.99 33.26
N GLY A 750 -64.03 -34.90 33.77
CA GLY A 750 -64.55 -36.02 32.97
C GLY A 750 -63.41 -36.90 32.43
N GLU A 751 -63.32 -37.04 31.11
CA GLU A 751 -62.26 -37.78 30.42
C GLU A 751 -60.95 -36.99 30.25
N LEU A 752 -60.93 -35.71 30.63
CA LEU A 752 -59.77 -34.82 30.52
C LEU A 752 -59.04 -34.71 31.86
N LYS A 753 -57.72 -34.80 31.81
CA LYS A 753 -56.84 -34.54 32.94
C LYS A 753 -56.04 -33.27 32.68
N VAL A 754 -56.21 -32.27 33.54
CA VAL A 754 -55.45 -31.02 33.48
C VAL A 754 -54.39 -31.05 34.58
N ASN A 755 -53.13 -30.83 34.21
CA ASN A 755 -51.99 -30.78 35.11
C ASN A 755 -51.40 -29.37 35.10
N LEU A 756 -51.19 -28.79 36.28
CA LEU A 756 -50.49 -27.51 36.46
C LEU A 756 -49.32 -27.72 37.42
N ARG A 757 -48.12 -27.33 37.03
CA ARG A 757 -46.90 -27.50 37.81
C ARG A 757 -46.06 -26.23 37.85
N PRO A 758 -46.33 -25.31 38.80
CA PRO A 758 -45.36 -24.29 39.18
C PRO A 758 -44.17 -24.94 39.91
N ASN A 759 -42.97 -24.47 39.59
CA ASN A 759 -41.72 -24.91 40.18
C ASN A 759 -40.71 -23.75 40.27
N ILE A 760 -39.96 -23.71 41.36
CA ILE A 760 -38.87 -22.77 41.57
C ILE A 760 -37.63 -23.58 41.93
N ALA A 761 -36.53 -23.36 41.21
CA ALA A 761 -35.25 -24.01 41.46
C ALA A 761 -34.14 -22.99 41.74
N PHE A 762 -33.30 -23.28 42.72
CA PHE A 762 -32.07 -22.55 43.03
C PHE A 762 -30.90 -23.34 42.48
N VAL A 763 -30.21 -22.81 41.47
CA VAL A 763 -29.15 -23.53 40.75
C VAL A 763 -27.82 -22.80 40.90
N ASN A 764 -26.78 -23.51 41.33
CA ASN A 764 -25.40 -23.07 41.23
C ASN A 764 -24.82 -23.55 39.89
N ASP A 765 -24.52 -22.61 39.00
CA ASP A 765 -24.13 -22.86 37.61
C ASP A 765 -22.85 -22.11 37.21
N GLY A 766 -22.01 -21.81 38.20
CA GLY A 766 -20.69 -21.27 38.00
C GLY A 766 -19.82 -22.12 37.06
N ALA A 767 -18.86 -21.47 36.42
CA ALA A 767 -17.91 -22.12 35.52
C ALA A 767 -16.50 -21.57 35.73
N THR A 768 -15.50 -22.39 35.40
CA THR A 768 -14.12 -21.92 35.26
C THR A 768 -13.75 -21.99 33.80
N LEU A 769 -13.33 -20.87 33.24
CA LEU A 769 -12.72 -20.81 31.91
C LEU A 769 -11.22 -21.03 32.04
N SER A 770 -10.61 -21.69 31.06
CA SER A 770 -9.16 -21.76 30.91
C SER A 770 -8.74 -21.44 29.49
N GLN A 771 -7.49 -21.03 29.34
CA GLN A 771 -6.85 -21.07 28.04
C GLN A 771 -6.78 -22.53 27.54
N SER A 772 -7.03 -22.74 26.25
CA SER A 772 -7.21 -24.08 25.66
C SER A 772 -5.97 -24.97 25.83
N ASN A 773 -4.77 -24.41 25.76
CA ASN A 773 -3.48 -25.10 25.94
C ASN A 773 -2.77 -24.76 27.26
N ASP A 774 -3.40 -24.02 28.17
CA ASP A 774 -2.87 -23.73 29.50
C ASP A 774 -3.99 -23.76 30.54
N ALA A 775 -4.06 -24.89 31.26
CA ALA A 775 -5.05 -25.10 32.30
C ALA A 775 -4.81 -24.27 33.57
N THR A 776 -3.66 -23.59 33.70
CA THR A 776 -3.33 -22.73 34.86
C THR A 776 -3.83 -21.29 34.66
N ASN A 777 -3.84 -20.80 33.42
CA ASN A 777 -4.44 -19.52 33.07
C ASN A 777 -5.98 -19.64 33.08
N THR A 778 -6.60 -19.25 34.19
CA THR A 778 -8.02 -19.48 34.43
C THR A 778 -8.77 -18.24 34.87
N HIS A 779 -10.08 -18.24 34.61
CA HIS A 779 -11.00 -17.23 35.09
C HIS A 779 -12.26 -17.89 35.66
N LYS A 780 -12.50 -17.69 36.97
CA LYS A 780 -13.66 -18.24 37.66
C LYS A 780 -14.84 -17.29 37.55
N VAL A 781 -15.94 -17.80 37.00
CA VAL A 781 -17.22 -17.10 36.92
C VAL A 781 -18.16 -17.71 37.93
N LYS A 782 -18.42 -16.96 39.02
CA LYS A 782 -19.44 -17.34 40.00
C LYS A 782 -20.81 -17.01 39.43
N SER A 783 -21.74 -17.95 39.52
CA SER A 783 -23.11 -17.77 39.03
C SER A 783 -24.08 -18.58 39.89
N HIS A 784 -25.18 -17.93 40.27
CA HIS A 784 -26.31 -18.54 40.95
C HIS A 784 -27.57 -18.06 40.26
N SER A 785 -28.40 -19.00 39.82
CA SER A 785 -29.58 -18.73 39.01
C SER A 785 -30.83 -19.21 39.70
N LEU A 786 -31.87 -18.39 39.64
CA LEU A 786 -33.21 -18.73 40.05
C LEU A 786 -34.00 -19.13 38.80
N VAL A 787 -34.49 -20.37 38.76
CA VAL A 787 -35.25 -20.89 37.62
C VAL A 787 -36.72 -20.97 38.01
N TYR A 788 -37.57 -20.25 37.29
CA TYR A 788 -39.02 -20.33 37.42
C TYR A 788 -39.56 -21.16 36.28
N SER A 789 -40.39 -22.17 36.58
CA SER A 789 -41.04 -23.00 35.56
C SER A 789 -42.53 -23.14 35.86
N LEU A 790 -43.35 -23.08 34.83
CA LEU A 790 -44.77 -23.39 34.85
C LEU A 790 -45.07 -24.34 33.69
N ASN A 791 -45.43 -25.57 34.01
CA ASN A 791 -45.91 -26.54 33.02
C ASN A 791 -47.43 -26.69 33.15
N VAL A 792 -48.12 -26.57 32.03
CA VAL A 792 -49.57 -26.79 31.90
C VAL A 792 -49.78 -27.92 30.92
N GLY A 793 -50.35 -29.03 31.36
CA GLY A 793 -50.65 -30.20 30.53
C GLY A 793 -52.15 -30.44 30.48
N VAL A 794 -52.66 -30.83 29.32
CA VAL A 794 -54.03 -31.36 29.17
C VAL A 794 -53.91 -32.70 28.46
N GLU A 795 -54.45 -33.75 29.05
CA GLU A 795 -54.39 -35.12 28.54
C GLU A 795 -55.79 -35.72 28.43
N LYS A 796 -56.05 -36.45 27.34
CA LYS A 796 -57.24 -37.28 27.15
C LYS A 796 -56.82 -38.73 26.95
N GLN A 797 -57.40 -39.62 27.74
CA GLN A 797 -57.26 -41.06 27.53
C GLN A 797 -58.42 -41.58 26.66
N PHE A 798 -58.10 -42.34 25.63
CA PHE A 798 -59.06 -42.96 24.72
C PHE A 798 -59.22 -44.45 25.02
N ALA A 799 -60.32 -45.04 24.53
CA ALA A 799 -60.50 -46.49 24.54
C ALA A 799 -59.33 -47.19 23.82
N LYS A 800 -58.94 -48.40 24.28
CA LYS A 800 -57.80 -49.18 23.79
C LYS A 800 -56.40 -48.63 24.13
N GLY A 801 -56.27 -47.88 25.24
CA GLY A 801 -54.96 -47.60 25.86
C GLY A 801 -54.16 -46.43 25.28
N LEU A 802 -54.68 -45.75 24.25
CA LEU A 802 -54.07 -44.54 23.67
C LEU A 802 -54.33 -43.31 24.55
N THR A 803 -53.30 -42.51 24.82
CA THR A 803 -53.41 -41.20 25.47
C THR A 803 -52.80 -40.14 24.58
N LEU A 804 -53.55 -39.07 24.32
CA LEU A 804 -53.08 -37.88 23.63
C LEU A 804 -53.08 -36.71 24.61
N GLY A 805 -52.00 -35.94 24.62
CA GLY A 805 -51.90 -34.74 25.44
C GLY A 805 -51.27 -33.57 24.71
N SER A 806 -51.51 -32.38 25.23
CA SER A 806 -50.82 -31.15 24.87
C SER A 806 -50.17 -30.54 26.10
N GLU A 807 -49.01 -29.94 25.93
CA GLU A 807 -48.26 -29.29 27.00
C GLU A 807 -47.84 -27.88 26.61
N LEU A 808 -47.97 -26.93 27.54
CA LEU A 808 -47.36 -25.61 27.47
C LEU A 808 -46.39 -25.47 28.64
N LYS A 809 -45.13 -25.24 28.32
CA LYS A 809 -44.06 -24.99 29.27
C LYS A 809 -43.58 -23.55 29.15
N LEU A 810 -43.60 -22.84 30.28
CA LEU A 810 -42.99 -21.53 30.44
C LEU A 810 -41.85 -21.65 31.43
N GLN A 811 -40.64 -21.28 31.05
CA GLN A 811 -39.47 -21.36 31.91
C GLN A 811 -38.63 -20.09 31.80
N LYS A 812 -38.13 -19.57 32.92
CA LYS A 812 -37.18 -18.46 32.92
C LYS A 812 -35.98 -18.83 33.78
N TYR A 813 -34.81 -18.87 33.16
CA TYR A 813 -33.56 -19.25 33.79
C TYR A 813 -32.78 -17.98 34.20
N GLY A 814 -32.84 -17.60 35.48
CA GLY A 814 -32.16 -16.39 35.98
C GLY A 814 -32.57 -15.13 35.22
N SER A 815 -31.58 -14.37 34.75
CA SER A 815 -31.78 -13.16 33.92
C SER A 815 -31.95 -13.43 32.42
N GLN A 816 -31.96 -14.70 31.99
CA GLN A 816 -32.12 -15.07 30.59
C GLN A 816 -33.54 -14.77 30.07
N ARG A 817 -33.69 -14.77 28.74
CA ARG A 817 -35.00 -14.63 28.09
C ARG A 817 -35.91 -15.82 28.46
N SER A 818 -37.20 -15.54 28.61
CA SER A 818 -38.18 -16.60 28.87
C SER A 818 -38.23 -17.61 27.72
N GLU A 819 -38.22 -18.88 28.08
CA GLU A 819 -38.39 -20.03 27.23
C GLU A 819 -39.88 -20.42 27.23
N THR A 820 -40.44 -20.61 26.03
CA THR A 820 -41.82 -21.05 25.83
C THR A 820 -41.79 -22.23 24.89
N ASN A 821 -42.33 -23.35 25.34
CA ASN A 821 -42.41 -24.60 24.58
C ASN A 821 -43.87 -25.06 24.54
N MET A 822 -44.33 -25.46 23.37
CA MET A 822 -45.64 -26.09 23.15
C MET A 822 -45.40 -27.50 22.61
N GLY A 823 -46.01 -28.50 23.25
CA GLY A 823 -45.79 -29.90 22.96
C GLY A 823 -47.06 -30.68 22.70
N VAL A 824 -46.91 -31.76 21.93
CA VAL A 824 -47.91 -32.83 21.78
C VAL A 824 -47.28 -34.11 22.30
N ASN A 825 -48.03 -34.80 23.17
CA ASN A 825 -47.61 -36.01 23.87
C ASN A 825 -48.49 -37.17 23.41
N LEU A 826 -47.87 -38.29 23.04
CA LEU A 826 -48.53 -39.53 22.68
C LEU A 826 -48.02 -40.63 23.61
N SER A 827 -48.91 -41.37 24.25
CA SER A 827 -48.50 -42.56 24.98
C SER A 827 -49.48 -43.70 24.80
N TYR A 828 -49.00 -44.93 24.89
CA TYR A 828 -49.80 -46.12 24.66
C TYR A 828 -49.56 -47.16 25.76
N LYS A 829 -50.67 -47.70 26.28
CA LYS A 829 -50.69 -48.83 27.21
C LYS A 829 -51.27 -50.05 26.48
N PHE A 830 -50.43 -51.07 26.29
CA PHE A 830 -50.79 -52.33 25.64
C PHE A 830 -51.89 -53.08 26.38
#